data_AF-A0A8T4B0G2-F1
#
_entry.id   AF-A0A8T4B0G2-F1
#
_cell.length_a   1.000
_cell.length_b   1.000
_cell.length_c   1.000
_cell.angle_alpha   90.00
_cell.angle_beta   90.00
_cell.angle_gamma   90.00
#
_symmetry.space_group_name_H-M   'P 1'
#
loop_
_entity.id
_entity.type
_entity.pdbx_description
1 polymer ?
#
loop_
_entity_poly.entity_id
_entity_poly.type
_entity_poly.pdbx_seq_one_letter_code
_entity_poly.pdbx_strand_id
1 'polypeptide(L)'
;MSLRMRAVLLTSLMLVSLTFSISAEHLPTINEPPVCNADRHSTWTVGLLSCNDSIDTGYTLFSPIPSNTSYLIDSEGREIHSWESPGNHRPGLSSYLLPDGDLLRTANIAQEAVGNFSGGGTAGKIERIGWDGVAEWSWEFSSTTYITHHDIEPMPNGNILAIAWEDKTEEEALQAGRNPAIASDAPGGSANVWPDFIIEIEPLENNQANIVWEWHAWDHLIQDYDSSKDNYGVVRDHPELLDINFVGATGNQAGRADWMHCNGIDYHEGFDQIALSCKNMNEIYIIDHSTTTAEAAGHTGGNSGKGGDFLYRWGNPQTYDAGLSSDQKLFGQHDVQWIEDGRPGAGDLILFNNGGGRNPSYSSVDVLQLPGSNGQYPLLSNNTWGPQQLNWSWNIGEDMYAQAVSGAERLPNGNTLVTDGTHGTLYEVDLSGEIVWKYVNPVSNQGTLSQGDVIPDGNVAGSLANPVFKARRYAPDHPAFADKDMTPGTYIETFTDLCPDEEALPWDRDGDGCTDDSDNDGTTDPFDICQGHDDTVDIDNDTVPDGCDSFIDADGDGVSDANDACEGYNDSIDADADGVPDGCDAAPNGEATNSTENNTQTNQSVDNSTENNTQTNQSVDNSTENNTNVSQPSEPNPLNETESTVNTDSTSGKPDVDAATLSTAALLFLGICGLLYFAGTSLWKKPNVDAASMEKHDKDVEEK
;
A
#
# COMPACT_ATOMS: atom_id res chain seq x y z
N MET A 1 -71.87 -7.39 -39.57
CA MET A 1 -70.91 -7.43 -40.69
C MET A 1 -69.70 -6.58 -40.28
N SER A 2 -68.48 -7.08 -40.15
CA SER A 2 -67.97 -8.47 -40.15
C SER A 2 -66.62 -8.42 -39.41
N LEU A 3 -66.39 -9.11 -38.29
CA LEU A 3 -65.80 -10.47 -38.19
C LEU A 3 -64.77 -10.92 -39.25
N ARG A 4 -64.27 -10.04 -40.14
CA ARG A 4 -63.27 -10.35 -41.19
C ARG A 4 -62.06 -9.42 -41.18
N MET A 5 -61.93 -8.54 -40.19
CA MET A 5 -60.85 -7.53 -40.13
C MET A 5 -59.95 -7.66 -38.89
N ARG A 6 -60.14 -8.70 -38.07
CA ARG A 6 -59.26 -9.03 -36.91
C ARG A 6 -58.45 -10.32 -37.09
N ALA A 7 -58.71 -11.10 -38.14
CA ALA A 7 -57.97 -12.34 -38.44
C ALA A 7 -56.75 -12.12 -39.35
N VAL A 8 -56.68 -10.99 -40.07
CA VAL A 8 -55.60 -10.70 -41.03
C VAL A 8 -54.43 -9.94 -40.38
N LEU A 9 -54.68 -9.16 -39.32
CA LEU A 9 -53.62 -8.43 -38.61
C LEU A 9 -52.77 -9.31 -37.67
N LEU A 10 -53.27 -10.48 -37.22
CA LEU A 10 -52.44 -11.41 -36.43
C LEU A 10 -51.52 -12.27 -37.31
N THR A 11 -51.94 -12.62 -38.53
CA THR A 11 -51.11 -13.41 -39.46
C THR A 11 -50.00 -12.60 -40.12
N SER A 12 -50.08 -11.27 -40.10
CA SER A 12 -49.02 -10.37 -40.60
C SER A 12 -48.03 -9.92 -39.52
N LEU A 13 -48.27 -10.27 -38.24
CA LEU A 13 -47.38 -9.95 -37.11
C LEU A 13 -46.63 -11.17 -36.56
N MET A 14 -46.81 -12.35 -37.17
CA MET A 14 -46.10 -13.61 -36.86
C MET A 14 -45.20 -14.10 -38.01
N LEU A 15 -44.83 -13.20 -38.93
CA LEU A 15 -43.95 -13.49 -40.07
C LEU A 15 -42.87 -12.41 -40.31
N VAL A 16 -42.63 -11.58 -39.29
CA VAL A 16 -41.43 -10.72 -39.17
C VAL A 16 -40.87 -10.88 -37.74
N SER A 17 -40.79 -12.14 -37.32
CA SER A 17 -40.00 -12.60 -36.17
C SER A 17 -39.20 -13.85 -36.57
N LEU A 18 -38.75 -13.87 -37.84
CA LEU A 18 -37.49 -14.50 -38.18
C LEU A 18 -36.42 -13.56 -37.60
N THR A 19 -36.03 -13.85 -36.36
CA THR A 19 -34.66 -13.59 -35.96
C THR A 19 -33.80 -14.31 -37.00
N PHE A 20 -33.14 -13.53 -37.86
CA PHE A 20 -31.84 -13.99 -38.32
C PHE A 20 -30.99 -14.04 -37.06
N SER A 21 -30.95 -15.21 -36.43
CA SER A 21 -29.72 -15.68 -35.83
C SER A 21 -28.74 -15.79 -37.00
N ILE A 22 -28.15 -14.65 -37.35
CA ILE A 22 -26.72 -14.65 -37.60
C ILE A 22 -26.18 -15.23 -36.29
N SER A 23 -25.76 -16.50 -36.31
CA SER A 23 -24.73 -16.90 -35.37
C SER A 23 -23.67 -15.83 -35.53
N ALA A 24 -23.46 -15.02 -34.51
CA ALA A 24 -22.27 -14.20 -34.51
C ALA A 24 -21.14 -15.21 -34.66
N GLU A 25 -20.44 -15.15 -35.80
CA GLU A 25 -19.10 -15.73 -35.91
C GLU A 25 -18.41 -15.27 -34.62
N HIS A 26 -17.96 -16.23 -33.81
CA HIS A 26 -17.38 -15.95 -32.51
C HIS A 26 -16.03 -15.30 -32.79
N LEU A 27 -16.06 -13.99 -33.04
CA LEU A 27 -14.85 -13.21 -33.23
C LEU A 27 -14.03 -13.42 -31.97
N PRO A 28 -12.81 -13.98 -32.07
CA PRO A 28 -12.02 -14.34 -30.91
C PRO A 28 -11.91 -13.12 -30.00
N THR A 29 -12.25 -13.33 -28.73
CA THR A 29 -12.20 -12.28 -27.72
C THR A 29 -10.73 -12.00 -27.43
N ILE A 30 -10.17 -11.00 -28.10
CA ILE A 30 -8.89 -10.40 -27.71
C ILE A 30 -8.92 -10.12 -26.21
N ASN A 31 -7.87 -10.53 -25.50
CA ASN A 31 -7.82 -10.36 -24.05
C ASN A 31 -7.89 -8.87 -23.69
N GLU A 32 -8.73 -8.51 -22.71
CA GLU A 32 -8.73 -7.14 -22.21
C GLU A 32 -7.41 -6.89 -21.46
N PRO A 33 -6.72 -5.77 -21.72
CA PRO A 33 -5.43 -5.51 -21.09
C PRO A 33 -5.59 -5.38 -19.57
N PRO A 34 -4.73 -6.03 -18.77
CA PRO A 34 -4.72 -5.87 -17.33
C PRO A 34 -4.48 -4.40 -16.95
N VAL A 35 -4.99 -4.02 -15.78
CA VAL A 35 -4.73 -2.72 -15.15
C VAL A 35 -3.26 -2.65 -14.73
N CYS A 36 -2.71 -3.76 -14.24
CA CYS A 36 -1.29 -3.94 -13.93
C CYS A 36 -1.02 -5.44 -13.77
N ASN A 37 0.00 -6.00 -14.43
CA ASN A 37 0.35 -7.42 -14.37
C ASN A 37 1.87 -7.58 -14.33
N ALA A 38 2.46 -7.61 -13.12
CA ALA A 38 3.91 -7.71 -12.95
C ALA A 38 4.28 -8.74 -11.88
N ASP A 39 5.33 -9.53 -12.16
CA ASP A 39 5.93 -10.53 -11.27
C ASP A 39 7.45 -10.60 -11.51
N ARG A 40 8.12 -9.47 -11.32
CA ARG A 40 9.52 -9.20 -11.67
C ARG A 40 10.50 -9.62 -10.56
N HIS A 41 10.07 -10.46 -9.61
CA HIS A 41 10.85 -10.83 -8.42
C HIS A 41 12.15 -11.62 -8.71
N SER A 42 12.23 -12.25 -9.88
CA SER A 42 13.39 -13.03 -10.36
C SER A 42 14.35 -12.24 -11.24
N THR A 43 13.88 -11.13 -11.82
CA THR A 43 14.53 -10.34 -12.88
C THR A 43 14.97 -8.96 -12.38
N TRP A 44 14.17 -8.32 -11.53
CA TRP A 44 14.35 -6.95 -11.05
C TRP A 44 14.72 -6.91 -9.55
N THR A 45 15.50 -5.90 -9.15
CA THR A 45 15.89 -5.62 -7.75
C THR A 45 15.33 -4.30 -7.22
N VAL A 46 15.00 -3.35 -8.10
CA VAL A 46 14.41 -2.04 -7.82
C VAL A 46 13.26 -1.76 -8.79
N GLY A 47 12.54 -0.66 -8.60
CA GLY A 47 11.39 -0.33 -9.44
C GLY A 47 10.14 -1.10 -9.03
N LEU A 48 9.21 -1.28 -9.99
CA LEU A 48 8.06 -2.15 -9.79
C LEU A 48 8.50 -3.62 -9.76
N LEU A 49 8.24 -4.31 -8.65
CA LEU A 49 8.57 -5.73 -8.50
C LEU A 49 7.36 -6.64 -8.71
N SER A 50 6.15 -6.19 -8.34
CA SER A 50 4.93 -6.94 -8.63
C SER A 50 3.66 -6.09 -8.54
N CYS A 51 2.63 -6.46 -9.31
CA CYS A 51 1.29 -5.90 -9.23
C CYS A 51 0.23 -6.82 -9.85
N ASN A 52 -1.04 -6.59 -9.50
CA ASN A 52 -2.21 -7.19 -10.15
C ASN A 52 -3.36 -6.18 -10.30
N ASP A 53 -4.47 -6.57 -10.92
CA ASP A 53 -5.61 -5.69 -11.21
C ASP A 53 -6.37 -5.12 -9.98
N SER A 54 -6.02 -5.55 -8.76
CA SER A 54 -6.68 -5.08 -7.54
C SER A 54 -6.14 -3.74 -7.02
N ILE A 55 -5.21 -3.11 -7.74
CA ILE A 55 -4.57 -1.84 -7.34
C ILE A 55 -5.49 -0.61 -7.44
N ASP A 56 -5.14 0.44 -6.71
CA ASP A 56 -5.69 1.78 -6.87
C ASP A 56 -4.87 2.51 -7.96
N THR A 57 -5.48 2.65 -9.14
CA THR A 57 -4.87 3.34 -10.28
C THR A 57 -4.64 4.81 -9.96
N GLY A 58 -3.42 5.31 -10.16
CA GLY A 58 -3.08 6.68 -9.87
C GLY A 58 -1.58 6.95 -10.02
N TYR A 59 -1.14 8.08 -9.49
CA TYR A 59 0.24 8.52 -9.54
C TYR A 59 0.84 8.61 -8.14
N THR A 60 1.94 7.90 -7.89
CA THR A 60 2.60 7.89 -6.57
C THR A 60 3.71 8.94 -6.54
N LEU A 61 3.58 9.91 -5.62
CA LEU A 61 4.61 10.89 -5.30
C LEU A 61 5.48 10.37 -4.15
N PHE A 62 6.80 10.43 -4.32
CA PHE A 62 7.75 10.16 -3.22
C PHE A 62 9.02 11.01 -3.32
N SER A 63 9.65 11.21 -2.16
CA SER A 63 10.91 11.95 -2.02
C SER A 63 11.98 11.06 -1.37
N PRO A 64 12.90 10.47 -2.16
CA PRO A 64 14.04 9.75 -1.62
C PRO A 64 14.88 10.65 -0.69
N ILE A 65 15.00 10.28 0.57
CA ILE A 65 15.75 11.02 1.60
C ILE A 65 17.20 11.35 1.17
N PRO A 66 17.95 10.48 0.46
CA PRO A 66 19.30 10.83 0.05
C PRO A 66 19.39 11.72 -1.20
N SER A 67 18.30 11.93 -1.93
CA SER A 67 18.23 12.69 -3.19
C SER A 67 17.84 14.16 -2.98
N ASN A 68 18.14 14.99 -3.98
CA ASN A 68 17.62 16.36 -4.07
C ASN A 68 16.31 16.44 -4.88
N THR A 69 15.91 15.32 -5.50
CA THR A 69 14.82 15.21 -6.45
C THR A 69 13.65 14.43 -5.86
N SER A 70 12.44 14.93 -6.08
CA SER A 70 11.17 14.25 -5.78
C SER A 70 10.56 13.71 -7.08
N TYR A 71 9.94 12.54 -7.04
CA TYR A 71 9.48 11.81 -8.24
C TYR A 71 7.98 11.51 -8.17
N LEU A 72 7.32 11.59 -9.32
CA LEU A 72 5.97 11.11 -9.56
C LEU A 72 6.03 9.94 -10.56
N ILE A 73 5.53 8.77 -10.16
CA ILE A 73 5.48 7.56 -11.01
C ILE A 73 4.04 7.15 -11.30
N ASP A 74 3.83 6.43 -12.41
CA ASP A 74 2.59 5.70 -12.68
C ASP A 74 2.52 4.35 -11.94
N SER A 75 1.42 3.62 -12.10
CA SER A 75 1.22 2.28 -11.52
C SER A 75 2.26 1.25 -11.99
N GLU A 76 2.82 1.40 -13.20
CA GLU A 76 3.89 0.54 -13.74
C GLU A 76 5.29 0.90 -13.20
N GLY A 77 5.43 2.02 -12.48
CA GLY A 77 6.70 2.48 -11.93
C GLY A 77 7.53 3.37 -12.87
N ARG A 78 6.96 3.81 -14.00
CA ARG A 78 7.61 4.72 -14.95
C ARG A 78 7.54 6.17 -14.44
N GLU A 79 8.58 6.96 -14.70
CA GLU A 79 8.58 8.37 -14.33
C GLU A 79 7.58 9.16 -15.17
N ILE A 80 6.63 9.83 -14.52
CA ILE A 80 5.74 10.81 -15.12
C ILE A 80 6.37 12.20 -15.07
N HIS A 81 6.94 12.54 -13.90
CA HIS A 81 7.58 13.82 -13.68
C HIS A 81 8.53 13.78 -12.48
N SER A 82 9.49 14.71 -12.45
CA SER A 82 10.38 14.90 -11.31
C SER A 82 10.74 16.37 -11.08
N TRP A 83 10.88 16.75 -9.81
CA TRP A 83 11.27 18.09 -9.38
C TRP A 83 12.59 18.03 -8.63
N GLU A 84 13.64 18.62 -9.19
CA GLU A 84 14.90 18.84 -8.47
C GLU A 84 14.78 20.11 -7.62
N SER A 85 15.21 20.05 -6.34
CA SER A 85 15.27 21.22 -5.47
C SER A 85 16.11 22.34 -6.09
N PRO A 86 15.56 23.55 -6.33
CA PRO A 86 16.32 24.65 -6.94
C PRO A 86 17.52 25.12 -6.13
N GLY A 87 17.54 24.84 -4.82
CA GLY A 87 18.67 25.07 -3.93
C GLY A 87 19.61 23.87 -3.74
N ASN A 88 19.38 22.75 -4.43
CA ASN A 88 20.07 21.47 -4.21
C ASN A 88 19.88 20.89 -2.80
N HIS A 89 18.70 21.11 -2.19
CA HIS A 89 18.39 20.59 -0.86
C HIS A 89 17.77 19.19 -0.93
N ARG A 90 18.31 18.28 -0.12
CA ARG A 90 17.62 17.05 0.28
C ARG A 90 16.28 17.39 0.93
N PRO A 91 15.27 16.51 0.84
CA PRO A 91 14.00 16.74 1.50
C PRO A 91 14.24 16.88 3.01
N GLY A 92 13.47 17.77 3.64
CA GLY A 92 13.28 17.81 5.09
C GLY A 92 12.39 16.67 5.61
N LEU A 93 12.16 15.67 4.75
CA LEU A 93 11.35 14.44 4.83
C LEU A 93 10.03 14.48 4.04
N SER A 94 9.22 15.53 4.10
CA SER A 94 7.87 15.54 3.50
C SER A 94 7.73 16.30 2.16
N SER A 95 6.78 15.83 1.34
CA SER A 95 6.44 16.40 0.03
C SER A 95 4.98 16.14 -0.37
N TYR A 96 4.33 17.14 -0.95
CA TYR A 96 2.91 17.22 -1.29
C TYR A 96 2.73 17.82 -2.68
N LEU A 97 1.79 17.29 -3.47
CA LEU A 97 1.43 17.86 -4.78
C LEU A 97 0.18 18.73 -4.61
N LEU A 98 0.31 20.03 -4.86
CA LEU A 98 -0.77 21.00 -4.71
C LEU A 98 -1.76 20.95 -5.90
N PRO A 99 -3.02 21.38 -5.73
CA PRO A 99 -4.04 21.32 -6.78
C PRO A 99 -3.75 22.11 -8.08
N ASP A 100 -2.73 22.97 -8.10
CA ASP A 100 -2.26 23.71 -9.28
C ASP A 100 -1.09 23.02 -10.02
N GLY A 101 -0.59 21.92 -9.46
CA GLY A 101 0.53 21.13 -9.98
C GLY A 101 1.89 21.52 -9.41
N ASP A 102 1.95 22.40 -8.41
CA ASP A 102 3.20 22.73 -7.74
C ASP A 102 3.54 21.68 -6.66
N LEU A 103 4.82 21.33 -6.55
CA LEU A 103 5.34 20.51 -5.46
C LEU A 103 5.65 21.40 -4.26
N LEU A 104 4.98 21.15 -3.13
CA LEU A 104 5.33 21.71 -1.83
C LEU A 104 6.16 20.68 -1.04
N ARG A 105 7.34 21.04 -0.56
CA ARG A 105 8.23 20.13 0.20
C ARG A 105 8.95 20.82 1.35
N THR A 106 9.26 20.07 2.39
CA THR A 106 10.28 20.50 3.36
C THR A 106 11.68 20.30 2.75
N ALA A 107 12.63 21.15 3.12
CA ALA A 107 14.00 21.14 2.61
C ALA A 107 15.00 21.20 3.77
N ASN A 108 16.04 20.36 3.69
CA ASN A 108 17.06 20.23 4.73
C ASN A 108 18.20 21.23 4.52
N ILE A 109 18.31 22.19 5.43
CA ILE A 109 19.38 23.19 5.50
C ILE A 109 20.27 23.03 6.75
N ALA A 110 20.33 21.83 7.34
CA ALA A 110 21.03 21.59 8.61
C ALA A 110 22.53 21.94 8.58
N GLN A 111 23.17 21.93 7.40
CA GLN A 111 24.57 22.31 7.21
C GLN A 111 24.80 23.84 7.26
N GLU A 112 23.73 24.63 7.11
CA GLU A 112 23.75 26.10 7.09
C GLU A 112 23.06 26.72 8.32
N ALA A 113 22.39 25.89 9.15
CA ALA A 113 21.72 26.30 10.37
C ALA A 113 22.67 27.00 11.36
N VAL A 114 22.16 28.06 12.00
CA VAL A 114 22.96 28.95 12.89
C VAL A 114 23.00 28.42 14.33
N GLY A 115 22.06 27.54 14.70
CA GLY A 115 22.00 26.87 16.00
C GLY A 115 22.94 25.65 16.10
N ASN A 116 23.16 25.18 17.32
CA ASN A 116 23.93 23.95 17.58
C ASN A 116 23.04 22.69 17.66
N PHE A 117 21.71 22.84 17.69
CA PHE A 117 20.77 21.72 17.81
C PHE A 117 20.54 21.05 16.45
N SER A 118 20.41 19.72 16.46
CA SER A 118 20.19 18.90 15.28
C SER A 118 19.52 17.60 15.71
N GLY A 119 18.21 17.48 15.47
CA GLY A 119 17.47 16.22 15.59
C GLY A 119 17.45 15.43 14.28
N GLY A 120 17.01 14.17 14.34
CA GLY A 120 16.62 13.42 13.13
C GLY A 120 15.49 14.15 12.40
N GLY A 121 15.50 14.18 11.06
CA GLY A 121 14.47 14.87 10.28
C GLY A 121 14.53 16.40 10.30
N THR A 122 15.64 17.02 10.74
CA THR A 122 15.84 18.49 10.64
C THR A 122 15.57 18.99 9.22
N ALA A 123 14.74 20.03 9.08
CA ALA A 123 14.45 20.71 7.82
C ALA A 123 15.06 22.13 7.84
N GLY A 124 14.34 23.10 8.40
CA GLY A 124 14.70 24.52 8.47
C GLY A 124 14.22 25.36 7.27
N LYS A 125 13.69 24.75 6.22
CA LYS A 125 13.19 25.42 5.01
C LYS A 125 11.98 24.71 4.41
N ILE A 126 11.10 25.46 3.75
CA ILE A 126 10.01 24.97 2.92
C ILE A 126 10.20 25.52 1.50
N GLU A 127 9.95 24.70 0.48
CA GLU A 127 10.05 25.04 -0.93
C GLU A 127 8.72 24.72 -1.65
N ARG A 128 8.25 25.63 -2.49
CA ARG A 128 7.19 25.42 -3.48
C ARG A 128 7.79 25.55 -4.87
N ILE A 129 7.74 24.46 -5.64
CA ILE A 129 8.40 24.31 -6.94
C ILE A 129 7.33 24.07 -7.99
N GLY A 130 7.30 24.90 -9.03
CA GLY A 130 6.36 24.76 -10.15
C GLY A 130 6.62 23.48 -10.97
N TRP A 131 5.61 23.06 -11.73
CA TRP A 131 5.71 21.94 -12.69
C TRP A 131 6.80 22.12 -13.77
N ASP A 132 7.32 23.35 -13.97
CA ASP A 132 8.45 23.62 -14.87
C ASP A 132 9.81 23.59 -14.14
N GLY A 133 9.84 23.22 -12.86
CA GLY A 133 11.03 23.19 -12.00
C GLY A 133 11.44 24.55 -11.42
N VAL A 134 10.67 25.62 -11.64
CA VAL A 134 10.99 26.95 -11.10
C VAL A 134 10.58 27.07 -9.62
N ALA A 135 11.41 27.74 -8.81
CA ALA A 135 11.05 28.09 -7.44
C ALA A 135 9.99 29.22 -7.45
N GLU A 136 8.73 28.87 -7.18
CA GLU A 136 7.63 29.83 -7.05
C GLU A 136 7.66 30.53 -5.69
N TRP A 137 8.00 29.78 -4.63
CA TRP A 137 8.18 30.32 -3.29
C TRP A 137 9.15 29.47 -2.48
N SER A 138 9.90 30.07 -1.56
CA SER A 138 10.65 29.36 -0.54
C SER A 138 10.79 30.22 0.71
N TRP A 139 10.81 29.59 1.89
CA TRP A 139 10.92 30.30 3.16
C TRP A 139 11.74 29.51 4.17
N GLU A 140 12.59 30.22 4.90
CA GLU A 140 13.53 29.66 5.87
C GLU A 140 13.07 30.00 7.29
N PHE A 141 12.95 28.97 8.13
CA PHE A 141 12.61 29.08 9.53
C PHE A 141 13.61 28.29 10.37
N SER A 142 14.77 28.93 10.58
CA SER A 142 15.92 28.37 11.27
C SER A 142 16.63 29.50 12.02
N SER A 143 16.91 29.28 13.30
CA SER A 143 17.62 30.23 14.16
C SER A 143 18.45 29.49 15.23
N THR A 144 18.99 30.23 16.21
CA THR A 144 19.62 29.63 17.38
C THR A 144 18.63 29.06 18.40
N THR A 145 17.33 29.39 18.27
CA THR A 145 16.28 29.08 19.26
C THR A 145 15.05 28.40 18.66
N TYR A 146 15.02 28.13 17.35
CA TYR A 146 13.98 27.33 16.70
C TYR A 146 14.44 26.80 15.35
N ILE A 147 13.85 25.70 14.88
CA ILE A 147 14.01 25.18 13.49
C ILE A 147 12.86 24.23 13.11
N THR A 148 12.36 24.30 11.86
CA THR A 148 11.37 23.31 11.36
C THR A 148 11.98 21.92 11.14
N HIS A 149 11.16 20.88 11.25
CA HIS A 149 11.57 19.48 11.00
C HIS A 149 10.42 18.61 10.50
N HIS A 150 10.79 17.51 9.85
CA HIS A 150 9.92 16.49 9.30
C HIS A 150 8.86 17.04 8.34
N ASP A 151 7.74 17.50 8.89
CA ASP A 151 6.45 17.45 8.23
C ASP A 151 5.73 18.81 8.22
N ILE A 152 4.86 18.94 7.23
CA ILE A 152 4.02 20.10 6.96
C ILE A 152 2.66 19.60 6.46
N GLU A 153 1.58 20.36 6.67
CA GLU A 153 0.29 20.06 6.03
C GLU A 153 -0.23 21.29 5.27
N PRO A 154 -0.43 21.21 3.94
CA PRO A 154 -1.03 22.28 3.15
C PRO A 154 -2.53 22.38 3.43
N MET A 155 -2.98 23.55 3.88
CA MET A 155 -4.37 23.76 4.31
C MET A 155 -5.28 24.23 3.16
N PRO A 156 -6.61 23.96 3.21
CA PRO A 156 -7.57 24.41 2.19
C PRO A 156 -7.65 25.93 1.97
N ASN A 157 -7.19 26.73 2.95
CA ASN A 157 -7.12 28.20 2.86
C ASN A 157 -5.87 28.70 2.10
N GLY A 158 -4.92 27.82 1.75
CA GLY A 158 -3.63 28.17 1.13
C GLY A 158 -2.48 28.39 2.11
N ASN A 159 -2.74 28.29 3.42
CA ASN A 159 -1.71 28.32 4.46
C ASN A 159 -1.04 26.94 4.60
N ILE A 160 0.03 26.89 5.39
CA ILE A 160 0.82 25.68 5.64
C ILE A 160 1.02 25.53 7.14
N LEU A 161 0.60 24.40 7.71
CA LEU A 161 1.03 24.02 9.06
C LEU A 161 2.44 23.44 9.01
N ALA A 162 3.28 23.73 9.99
CA ALA A 162 4.62 23.15 10.09
C ALA A 162 4.98 22.76 11.53
N ILE A 163 5.67 21.62 11.69
CA ILE A 163 6.27 21.22 12.96
C ILE A 163 7.65 21.89 13.10
N ALA A 164 7.91 22.46 14.28
CA ALA A 164 9.20 23.02 14.64
C ALA A 164 9.60 22.68 16.08
N TRP A 165 10.91 22.64 16.34
CA TRP A 165 11.42 22.64 17.71
C TRP A 165 11.74 24.07 18.15
N GLU A 166 11.60 24.36 19.44
CA GLU A 166 12.06 25.62 20.06
C GLU A 166 13.01 25.36 21.25
N ASP A 167 13.95 26.28 21.53
CA ASP A 167 14.89 26.16 22.66
C ASP A 167 14.25 26.64 23.98
N LYS A 168 14.35 25.82 25.03
CA LYS A 168 14.05 26.21 26.42
C LYS A 168 15.27 25.99 27.29
N THR A 169 15.72 27.00 28.03
CA THR A 169 16.98 26.91 28.79
C THR A 169 16.88 25.94 29.97
N GLU A 170 18.03 25.54 30.53
CA GLU A 170 18.08 24.76 31.77
C GLU A 170 17.33 25.46 32.91
N GLU A 171 17.47 26.78 33.05
CA GLU A 171 16.75 27.55 34.06
C GLU A 171 15.23 27.54 33.86
N GLU A 172 14.76 27.63 32.61
CA GLU A 172 13.33 27.55 32.27
C GLU A 172 12.78 26.16 32.56
N ALA A 173 13.47 25.10 32.15
CA ALA A 173 13.08 23.73 32.43
C ALA A 173 13.07 23.40 33.93
N LEU A 174 14.09 23.84 34.68
CA LEU A 174 14.12 23.72 36.14
C LEU A 174 13.04 24.57 36.83
N GLN A 175 12.52 25.61 36.19
CA GLN A 175 11.43 26.43 36.73
C GLN A 175 10.05 25.84 36.41
N ALA A 176 9.89 25.24 35.23
CA ALA A 176 8.74 24.41 34.83
C ALA A 176 8.63 23.07 35.59
N GLY A 177 9.56 22.78 36.51
CA GLY A 177 9.53 21.62 37.40
C GLY A 177 10.18 20.34 36.85
N ARG A 178 11.02 20.46 35.82
CA ARG A 178 11.85 19.34 35.35
C ARG A 178 12.85 18.90 36.42
N ASN A 179 12.94 17.59 36.61
CA ASN A 179 13.79 16.93 37.58
C ASN A 179 15.27 17.02 37.15
N PRO A 180 16.16 17.67 37.91
CA PRO A 180 17.58 17.82 37.56
C PRO A 180 18.37 16.49 37.52
N ALA A 181 17.79 15.38 37.97
CA ALA A 181 18.39 14.05 37.80
C ALA A 181 18.19 13.48 36.38
N ILE A 182 17.27 14.03 35.59
CA ILE A 182 17.14 13.75 34.15
C ILE A 182 18.29 14.46 33.45
N ALA A 183 19.42 13.76 33.29
CA ALA A 183 20.57 14.29 32.57
C ALA A 183 20.18 14.77 31.16
N SER A 184 20.96 15.68 30.59
CA SER A 184 20.81 16.15 29.21
C SER A 184 21.78 15.46 28.25
N ASP A 185 21.37 15.33 26.99
CA ASP A 185 22.21 14.98 25.84
C ASP A 185 22.44 16.18 24.90
N ALA A 186 22.01 17.39 25.28
CA ALA A 186 22.09 18.56 24.42
C ALA A 186 23.54 18.92 24.01
N PRO A 187 23.73 19.45 22.79
CA PRO A 187 25.03 19.82 22.26
C PRO A 187 25.84 20.73 23.20
N GLY A 188 27.10 20.38 23.43
CA GLY A 188 28.01 21.14 24.30
C GLY A 188 27.87 20.88 25.79
N GLY A 189 26.93 20.02 26.23
CA GLY A 189 26.71 19.68 27.63
C GLY A 189 25.80 20.65 28.38
N SER A 190 25.04 21.48 27.66
CA SER A 190 23.94 22.26 28.21
C SER A 190 22.76 21.35 28.61
N ALA A 191 21.92 21.79 29.54
CA ALA A 191 20.68 21.08 29.91
C ALA A 191 19.40 21.79 29.47
N ASN A 192 19.47 22.44 28.31
CA ASN A 192 18.32 22.93 27.57
C ASN A 192 17.49 21.78 26.98
N VAL A 193 16.21 22.06 26.75
CA VAL A 193 15.20 21.13 26.23
C VAL A 193 14.59 21.75 24.97
N TRP A 194 14.32 20.92 23.98
CA TRP A 194 13.72 21.29 22.70
C TRP A 194 12.36 20.61 22.59
N PRO A 195 11.28 21.19 23.19
CA PRO A 195 9.91 20.79 22.88
C PRO A 195 9.54 21.13 21.44
N ASP A 196 8.50 20.47 20.98
CA ASP A 196 7.87 20.67 19.69
C ASP A 196 6.77 21.75 19.80
N PHE A 197 6.62 22.57 18.75
CA PHE A 197 5.58 23.58 18.60
C PHE A 197 5.12 23.65 17.13
N ILE A 198 3.89 24.10 16.90
CA ILE A 198 3.25 24.15 15.59
C ILE A 198 3.03 25.60 15.19
N ILE A 199 3.28 25.92 13.92
CA ILE A 199 3.01 27.23 13.32
C ILE A 199 2.10 27.10 12.10
N GLU A 200 1.13 28.01 11.95
CA GLU A 200 0.39 28.22 10.69
C GLU A 200 1.04 29.38 9.92
N ILE A 201 1.43 29.09 8.68
CA ILE A 201 2.21 29.98 7.82
C ILE A 201 1.31 30.46 6.68
N GLU A 202 1.12 31.77 6.54
CA GLU A 202 0.54 32.42 5.36
C GLU A 202 1.67 32.78 4.37
N PRO A 203 1.78 32.10 3.21
CA PRO A 203 2.79 32.42 2.20
C PRO A 203 2.53 33.78 1.55
N LEU A 204 3.57 34.59 1.41
CA LEU A 204 3.52 35.91 0.76
C LEU A 204 4.47 35.97 -0.45
N GLU A 205 4.24 36.94 -1.34
CA GLU A 205 5.15 37.24 -2.45
C GLU A 205 6.60 37.48 -1.98
N ASN A 206 7.57 37.26 -2.87
CA ASN A 206 9.00 37.53 -2.66
C ASN A 206 9.64 36.74 -1.51
N ASN A 207 9.28 35.45 -1.35
CA ASN A 207 9.84 34.55 -0.34
C ASN A 207 9.63 35.06 1.10
N GLN A 208 8.49 35.68 1.35
CA GLN A 208 8.07 36.13 2.68
C GLN A 208 6.92 35.26 3.19
N ALA A 209 6.66 35.33 4.49
CA ALA A 209 5.52 34.69 5.13
C ALA A 209 5.09 35.47 6.37
N ASN A 210 3.82 35.37 6.74
CA ASN A 210 3.37 35.66 8.09
C ASN A 210 3.19 34.34 8.85
N ILE A 211 3.47 34.35 10.15
CA ILE A 211 2.95 33.33 11.06
C ILE A 211 1.63 33.89 11.61
N VAL A 212 0.53 33.17 11.39
CA VAL A 212 -0.83 33.65 11.68
C VAL A 212 -1.48 32.95 12.87
N TRP A 213 -1.00 31.76 13.22
CA TRP A 213 -1.36 30.99 14.41
C TRP A 213 -0.15 30.20 14.92
N GLU A 214 -0.07 29.97 16.24
CA GLU A 214 1.00 29.20 16.89
C GLU A 214 0.42 28.40 18.07
N TRP A 215 0.94 27.20 18.31
CA TRP A 215 0.67 26.37 19.50
C TRP A 215 1.97 25.78 20.03
N HIS A 216 2.18 25.81 21.35
CA HIS A 216 3.41 25.37 22.00
C HIS A 216 3.13 24.27 23.02
N ALA A 217 3.74 23.09 22.87
CA ALA A 217 3.62 22.02 23.87
C ALA A 217 4.10 22.45 25.27
N TRP A 218 4.96 23.47 25.34
CA TRP A 218 5.48 24.05 26.58
C TRP A 218 4.43 24.80 27.42
N ASP A 219 3.31 25.23 26.83
CA ASP A 219 2.23 25.89 27.57
C ASP A 219 1.27 24.88 28.24
N HIS A 220 1.35 23.59 27.87
CA HIS A 220 0.46 22.51 28.32
C HIS A 220 1.16 21.49 29.23
N LEU A 221 1.95 21.97 30.19
CA LEU A 221 2.79 21.14 31.06
C LEU A 221 2.16 20.82 32.43
N ILE A 222 2.50 19.65 32.96
CA ILE A 222 2.21 19.20 34.33
C ILE A 222 3.46 18.53 34.94
N GLN A 223 3.58 18.49 36.27
CA GLN A 223 4.56 17.67 37.01
C GLN A 223 4.18 17.48 38.48
N ASP A 224 4.56 16.37 39.10
CA ASP A 224 4.38 16.11 40.54
C ASP A 224 5.70 15.98 41.32
N TYR A 225 6.83 16.34 40.70
CA TYR A 225 8.19 16.21 41.24
C TYR A 225 8.55 17.26 42.31
N ASP A 226 8.34 18.55 42.02
CA ASP A 226 8.69 19.66 42.93
C ASP A 226 7.53 20.64 43.11
N SER A 227 6.90 20.56 44.29
CA SER A 227 5.80 21.42 44.74
C SER A 227 6.15 22.92 44.91
N SER A 228 7.42 23.29 44.75
CA SER A 228 7.86 24.69 44.77
C SER A 228 8.06 25.30 43.38
N LYS A 229 7.81 24.52 42.32
CA LYS A 229 7.97 24.90 40.92
C LYS A 229 6.63 25.11 40.22
N ASP A 230 6.70 25.68 39.03
CA ASP A 230 5.53 25.87 38.20
C ASP A 230 5.00 24.51 37.71
N ASN A 231 3.80 24.50 37.13
CA ASN A 231 3.14 23.29 36.60
C ASN A 231 2.90 22.17 37.64
N TYR A 232 2.99 22.46 38.95
CA TYR A 232 2.82 21.43 39.97
C TYR A 232 1.36 20.97 40.13
N GLY A 233 1.11 19.69 39.92
CA GLY A 233 -0.16 19.01 40.15
C GLY A 233 -0.03 17.49 40.00
N VAL A 234 -1.08 16.74 40.31
CA VAL A 234 -1.05 15.28 40.17
C VAL A 234 -1.17 14.94 38.68
N VAL A 235 -0.09 14.43 38.08
CA VAL A 235 0.00 14.09 36.64
C VAL A 235 -1.21 13.28 36.17
N ARG A 236 -1.57 12.22 36.92
CA ARG A 236 -2.71 11.35 36.59
C ARG A 236 -4.07 12.07 36.54
N ASP A 237 -4.23 13.16 37.27
CA ASP A 237 -5.49 13.92 37.33
C ASP A 237 -5.62 14.93 36.16
N HIS A 238 -4.55 15.13 35.38
CA HIS A 238 -4.45 16.06 34.25
C HIS A 238 -4.04 15.35 32.94
N PRO A 239 -4.84 14.39 32.43
CA PRO A 239 -4.54 13.67 31.20
C PRO A 239 -4.45 14.58 29.96
N GLU A 240 -5.04 15.78 30.02
CA GLU A 240 -5.00 16.84 29.00
C GLU A 240 -3.65 17.59 28.91
N LEU A 241 -2.71 17.35 29.84
CA LEU A 241 -1.39 18.01 29.91
C LEU A 241 -0.22 17.01 29.79
N LEU A 242 0.97 17.52 29.49
CA LEU A 242 2.19 16.74 29.26
C LEU A 242 3.12 16.75 30.48
N ASP A 243 3.51 15.58 31.00
CA ASP A 243 4.48 15.50 32.09
C ASP A 243 5.91 15.79 31.59
N ILE A 244 6.47 16.94 32.00
CA ILE A 244 7.85 17.34 31.67
C ILE A 244 8.92 16.36 32.22
N ASN A 245 8.54 15.48 33.14
CA ASN A 245 9.41 14.48 33.75
C ASN A 245 9.28 13.08 33.15
N PHE A 246 8.40 12.86 32.17
CA PHE A 246 8.28 11.55 31.54
C PHE A 246 9.57 11.17 30.79
N VAL A 247 10.04 9.94 31.04
CA VAL A 247 11.21 9.35 30.36
C VAL A 247 10.88 7.89 29.98
N GLY A 248 10.97 7.57 28.69
CA GLY A 248 10.63 6.25 28.16
C GLY A 248 11.50 5.08 28.68
N ALA A 249 10.89 3.90 28.75
CA ALA A 249 11.44 2.73 29.47
C ALA A 249 12.72 2.11 28.88
N THR A 250 13.05 2.36 27.61
CA THR A 250 14.22 1.76 26.94
C THR A 250 15.54 2.50 27.22
N GLY A 251 15.49 3.74 27.73
CA GLY A 251 16.66 4.56 28.06
C GLY A 251 17.54 4.99 26.87
N ASN A 252 17.23 4.56 25.65
CA ASN A 252 17.94 4.88 24.41
C ASN A 252 17.09 5.81 23.55
N GLN A 253 17.70 6.92 23.09
CA GLN A 253 17.22 7.83 22.03
C GLN A 253 15.86 8.55 22.22
N ALA A 254 15.17 8.40 23.36
CA ALA A 254 14.26 9.46 23.81
C ALA A 254 15.13 10.68 24.18
N GLY A 255 15.13 11.70 23.31
CA GLY A 255 16.02 12.84 23.43
C GLY A 255 15.74 13.61 24.71
N ARG A 256 16.81 13.92 25.45
CA ARG A 256 16.68 14.76 26.65
C ARG A 256 16.60 16.22 26.22
N ALA A 257 17.30 16.58 25.14
CA ALA A 257 17.08 17.79 24.35
C ALA A 257 15.86 17.62 23.42
N ASP A 258 15.96 16.75 22.39
CA ASP A 258 14.92 16.46 21.38
C ASP A 258 13.74 15.70 22.00
N TRP A 259 12.77 16.42 22.57
CA TRP A 259 11.96 15.85 23.65
C TRP A 259 10.76 15.03 23.18
N MET A 260 9.79 15.62 22.47
CA MET A 260 8.62 14.86 21.99
C MET A 260 8.89 14.22 20.63
N HIS A 261 9.65 14.92 19.77
CA HIS A 261 10.05 14.47 18.44
C HIS A 261 8.81 14.14 17.61
N CYS A 262 8.01 15.17 17.36
CA CYS A 262 6.84 15.09 16.52
C CYS A 262 7.27 15.01 15.05
N ASN A 263 6.65 14.09 14.33
CA ASN A 263 7.13 13.60 13.03
C ASN A 263 6.03 13.46 11.99
N GLY A 264 4.77 13.62 12.36
CA GLY A 264 3.63 13.66 11.46
C GLY A 264 2.63 14.71 11.93
N ILE A 265 2.10 15.49 10.98
CA ILE A 265 1.04 16.47 11.20
C ILE A 265 -0.04 16.31 10.13
N ASP A 266 -1.30 16.45 10.53
CA ASP A 266 -2.44 16.45 9.62
C ASP A 266 -3.56 17.38 10.14
N TYR A 267 -4.46 17.82 9.27
CA TYR A 267 -5.51 18.81 9.55
C TYR A 267 -6.90 18.36 9.10
N HIS A 268 -7.86 18.34 10.04
CA HIS A 268 -9.24 17.95 9.77
C HIS A 268 -10.17 19.17 9.64
N GLU A 269 -10.34 19.71 8.43
CA GLU A 269 -11.17 20.89 8.13
C GLU A 269 -12.57 20.82 8.78
N GLY A 270 -13.23 19.66 8.73
CA GLY A 270 -14.59 19.50 9.26
C GLY A 270 -14.74 19.68 10.79
N PHE A 271 -13.65 19.66 11.55
CA PHE A 271 -13.62 19.89 13.00
C PHE A 271 -12.72 21.06 13.42
N ASP A 272 -11.88 21.56 12.50
CA ASP A 272 -10.84 22.57 12.75
C ASP A 272 -9.87 22.11 13.85
N GLN A 273 -9.24 20.95 13.61
CA GLN A 273 -8.39 20.23 14.55
C GLN A 273 -7.13 19.71 13.86
N ILE A 274 -6.05 19.60 14.61
CA ILE A 274 -4.75 19.10 14.14
C ILE A 274 -4.42 17.80 14.87
N ALA A 275 -3.96 16.78 14.14
CA ALA A 275 -3.39 15.56 14.68
C ALA A 275 -1.87 15.64 14.63
N LEU A 276 -1.20 15.15 15.68
CA LEU A 276 0.26 15.09 15.79
C LEU A 276 0.70 13.68 16.16
N SER A 277 1.75 13.19 15.52
CA SER A 277 2.46 11.96 15.93
C SER A 277 3.79 12.34 16.58
N CYS A 278 4.03 11.89 17.82
CA CYS A 278 5.26 12.20 18.55
C CYS A 278 5.93 10.93 19.11
N LYS A 279 6.98 10.46 18.42
CA LYS A 279 7.55 9.12 18.65
C LYS A 279 8.24 8.94 19.99
N ASN A 280 8.84 9.98 20.57
CA ASN A 280 9.54 9.84 21.85
C ASN A 280 8.55 9.69 23.03
N MET A 281 7.32 10.20 22.88
CA MET A 281 6.22 9.95 23.81
C MET A 281 5.55 8.59 23.57
N ASN A 282 5.65 8.05 22.35
CA ASN A 282 4.88 6.90 21.86
C ASN A 282 3.37 7.21 21.90
N GLU A 283 3.00 8.42 21.51
CA GLU A 283 1.64 8.90 21.48
C GLU A 283 1.35 9.70 20.20
N ILE A 284 0.09 9.66 19.80
CA ILE A 284 -0.55 10.67 18.97
C ILE A 284 -1.36 11.63 19.84
N TYR A 285 -1.53 12.88 19.39
CA TYR A 285 -2.31 13.94 20.04
C TYR A 285 -3.31 14.55 19.06
N ILE A 286 -4.42 15.11 19.56
CA ILE A 286 -5.30 16.02 18.79
C ILE A 286 -5.50 17.32 19.59
N ILE A 287 -5.32 18.46 18.91
CA ILE A 287 -5.47 19.82 19.47
C ILE A 287 -6.50 20.65 18.69
N ASP A 288 -7.03 21.70 19.33
CA ASP A 288 -8.06 22.59 18.76
C ASP A 288 -7.44 23.76 17.98
N HIS A 289 -7.52 23.72 16.64
CA HIS A 289 -6.97 24.76 15.77
C HIS A 289 -7.86 26.01 15.69
N SER A 290 -9.16 25.89 16.00
CA SER A 290 -10.10 27.02 16.00
C SER A 290 -9.86 28.08 17.07
N THR A 291 -8.79 27.91 17.85
CA THR A 291 -8.28 28.85 18.85
C THR A 291 -7.57 30.03 18.18
N THR A 292 -7.57 31.19 18.81
CA THR A 292 -6.51 32.19 18.54
C THR A 292 -5.21 31.76 19.21
N THR A 293 -4.03 32.22 18.77
CA THR A 293 -2.73 31.94 19.45
C THR A 293 -2.76 32.17 20.97
N ALA A 294 -3.51 33.18 21.43
CA ALA A 294 -3.65 33.49 22.85
C ALA A 294 -4.60 32.54 23.62
N GLU A 295 -5.50 31.85 22.92
CA GLU A 295 -6.31 30.75 23.47
C GLU A 295 -5.59 29.40 23.34
N ALA A 296 -4.80 29.21 22.27
CA ALA A 296 -3.93 28.06 22.08
C ALA A 296 -2.94 27.95 23.25
N ALA A 297 -2.25 29.03 23.62
CA ALA A 297 -1.36 29.12 24.80
C ALA A 297 -2.07 29.04 26.17
N GLY A 298 -3.30 28.50 26.25
CA GLY A 298 -4.07 28.41 27.49
C GLY A 298 -5.09 27.26 27.50
N HIS A 299 -5.82 27.15 28.61
CA HIS A 299 -6.71 26.02 28.92
C HIS A 299 -8.20 26.30 28.61
N THR A 300 -8.50 27.40 27.88
CA THR A 300 -9.87 27.83 27.56
C THR A 300 -9.91 28.61 26.26
N GLY A 301 -10.88 28.32 25.40
CA GLY A 301 -11.04 28.91 24.07
C GLY A 301 -11.27 27.83 23.01
N GLY A 302 -11.41 28.25 21.75
CA GLY A 302 -11.72 27.34 20.63
C GLY A 302 -13.11 26.68 20.72
N ASN A 303 -13.44 25.88 19.70
CA ASN A 303 -14.70 25.17 19.55
C ASN A 303 -14.96 24.17 20.69
N SER A 304 -13.91 23.56 21.24
CA SER A 304 -13.98 22.61 22.36
C SER A 304 -14.02 23.29 23.73
N GLY A 305 -13.76 24.60 23.80
CA GLY A 305 -13.67 25.36 25.06
C GLY A 305 -12.45 24.98 25.91
N LYS A 306 -11.41 24.41 25.30
CA LYS A 306 -10.20 23.84 25.92
C LYS A 306 -8.91 24.62 25.67
N GLY A 307 -8.93 25.63 24.80
CA GLY A 307 -7.70 26.25 24.35
C GLY A 307 -6.83 25.21 23.63
N GLY A 308 -5.51 25.24 23.86
CA GLY A 308 -4.57 24.28 23.27
C GLY A 308 -4.39 22.97 24.03
N ASP A 309 -5.10 22.73 25.14
CA ASP A 309 -5.01 21.46 25.88
C ASP A 309 -5.39 20.27 24.99
N PHE A 310 -4.76 19.10 25.21
CA PHE A 310 -5.03 17.92 24.39
C PHE A 310 -6.51 17.50 24.47
N LEU A 311 -7.18 17.52 23.32
CA LEU A 311 -8.55 17.01 23.18
C LEU A 311 -8.58 15.48 23.26
N TYR A 312 -7.49 14.86 22.75
CA TYR A 312 -7.27 13.43 22.67
C TYR A 312 -5.78 13.14 22.72
N ARG A 313 -5.42 12.01 23.32
CA ARG A 313 -4.10 11.37 23.16
C ARG A 313 -4.25 9.85 23.23
N TRP A 314 -3.42 9.14 22.48
CA TRP A 314 -3.45 7.67 22.47
C TRP A 314 -2.10 7.09 22.12
N GLY A 315 -1.78 5.94 22.71
CA GLY A 315 -0.58 5.15 22.40
C GLY A 315 0.17 4.67 23.62
N ASN A 316 0.41 5.52 24.61
CA ASN A 316 1.21 5.19 25.78
C ASN A 316 0.68 5.87 27.05
N PRO A 317 -0.29 5.27 27.77
CA PRO A 317 -0.87 5.87 28.97
C PRO A 317 0.08 5.97 30.17
N GLN A 318 1.36 5.61 30.04
CA GLN A 318 2.38 5.87 31.05
C GLN A 318 2.88 7.32 31.04
N THR A 319 2.71 8.07 29.95
CA THR A 319 3.14 9.47 29.81
C THR A 319 2.34 10.45 30.69
N TYR A 320 1.25 9.99 31.29
CA TYR A 320 0.40 10.74 32.21
C TYR A 320 -0.12 9.84 33.36
N ASP A 321 0.70 8.89 33.82
CA ASP A 321 0.43 8.02 34.97
C ASP A 321 -0.90 7.23 34.96
N ALA A 322 -1.53 7.08 33.79
CA ALA A 322 -2.83 6.43 33.67
C ALA A 322 -2.77 4.90 33.52
N GLY A 323 -1.67 4.35 33.00
CA GLY A 323 -1.47 2.92 32.74
C GLY A 323 -0.08 2.38 33.06
N LEU A 324 0.14 1.11 32.69
CA LEU A 324 1.40 0.36 32.81
C LEU A 324 2.04 0.13 31.44
N SER A 325 3.27 -0.39 31.40
CA SER A 325 3.94 -0.72 30.12
C SER A 325 3.24 -1.81 29.30
N SER A 326 2.37 -2.62 29.92
CA SER A 326 1.48 -3.55 29.22
C SER A 326 0.33 -2.87 28.45
N ASP A 327 0.05 -1.61 28.75
CA ASP A 327 -1.04 -0.85 28.16
C ASP A 327 -0.58 -0.04 26.93
N GLN A 328 0.75 0.10 26.72
CA GLN A 328 1.35 0.74 25.55
C GLN A 328 0.97 0.00 24.25
N LYS A 329 0.63 0.76 23.22
CA LYS A 329 0.16 0.33 21.89
C LYS A 329 1.06 0.84 20.75
N LEU A 330 1.52 2.08 20.86
CA LEU A 330 2.44 2.70 19.91
C LEU A 330 3.89 2.54 20.37
N PHE A 331 4.80 2.42 19.42
CA PHE A 331 6.21 2.13 19.65
C PHE A 331 7.07 2.91 18.65
N GLY A 332 7.19 4.22 18.89
CA GLY A 332 7.99 5.13 18.07
C GLY A 332 7.38 5.48 16.70
N GLN A 333 6.05 5.59 16.62
CA GLN A 333 5.26 5.70 15.39
C GLN A 333 5.52 6.98 14.56
N HIS A 334 5.14 6.98 13.28
CA HIS A 334 5.25 8.09 12.34
C HIS A 334 3.94 8.32 11.56
N ASP A 335 3.84 9.50 10.94
CA ASP A 335 2.86 9.84 9.88
C ASP A 335 1.41 9.49 10.26
N VAL A 336 0.90 10.14 11.31
CA VAL A 336 -0.53 10.07 11.62
C VAL A 336 -1.31 10.92 10.61
N GLN A 337 -2.34 10.32 10.02
CA GLN A 337 -3.25 10.97 9.09
C GLN A 337 -4.69 10.59 9.45
N TRP A 338 -5.64 11.49 9.22
CA TRP A 338 -7.04 11.12 9.10
C TRP A 338 -7.26 10.39 7.78
N ILE A 339 -8.07 9.33 7.83
CA ILE A 339 -8.61 8.75 6.61
C ILE A 339 -9.61 9.76 6.03
N GLU A 340 -9.32 10.26 4.83
CA GLU A 340 -10.12 11.28 4.16
C GLU A 340 -11.57 10.86 3.89
N ASP A 341 -12.45 11.86 3.76
CA ASP A 341 -13.84 11.69 3.34
C ASP A 341 -13.96 10.91 2.03
N GLY A 342 -14.87 9.94 2.01
CA GLY A 342 -15.11 9.07 0.85
C GLY A 342 -14.24 7.80 0.80
N ARG A 343 -13.16 7.72 1.59
CA ARG A 343 -12.30 6.52 1.68
C ARG A 343 -12.79 5.56 2.79
N PRO A 344 -12.62 4.22 2.69
CA PRO A 344 -13.05 3.29 3.73
C PRO A 344 -12.36 3.51 5.08
N GLY A 345 -13.15 3.87 6.10
CA GLY A 345 -12.63 4.27 7.41
C GLY A 345 -12.60 5.79 7.63
N ALA A 346 -13.17 6.60 6.72
CA ALA A 346 -13.22 8.07 6.82
C ALA A 346 -13.48 8.60 8.25
N GLY A 347 -12.58 9.46 8.74
CA GLY A 347 -12.61 10.03 10.10
C GLY A 347 -11.93 9.20 11.20
N ASP A 348 -11.56 7.94 10.95
CA ASP A 348 -10.56 7.21 11.75
C ASP A 348 -9.15 7.79 11.47
N LEU A 349 -8.18 7.54 12.36
CA LEU A 349 -6.76 7.82 12.06
C LEU A 349 -6.05 6.56 11.55
N ILE A 350 -5.11 6.74 10.63
CA ILE A 350 -4.12 5.75 10.18
C ILE A 350 -2.71 6.25 10.52
N LEU A 351 -1.79 5.33 10.81
CA LEU A 351 -0.39 5.63 11.11
C LEU A 351 0.53 4.42 10.86
N PHE A 352 1.85 4.68 10.78
CA PHE A 352 2.86 3.62 10.78
C PHE A 352 3.49 3.47 12.17
N ASN A 353 3.33 2.31 12.79
CA ASN A 353 3.79 1.98 14.14
C ASN A 353 5.09 1.18 14.07
N ASN A 354 6.22 1.88 14.15
CA ASN A 354 7.58 1.37 13.92
C ASN A 354 7.98 0.16 14.78
N GLY A 355 7.39 0.00 15.97
CA GLY A 355 7.62 -1.20 16.79
C GLY A 355 8.87 -1.18 17.66
N GLY A 356 9.47 0.00 17.88
CA GLY A 356 10.69 0.15 18.68
C GLY A 356 10.58 -0.48 20.07
N GLY A 357 11.38 -1.51 20.33
CA GLY A 357 11.40 -2.24 21.62
C GLY A 357 10.41 -3.41 21.72
N ARG A 358 9.67 -3.75 20.66
CA ARG A 358 8.93 -5.03 20.56
C ARG A 358 9.92 -6.21 20.52
N ASN A 359 9.44 -7.41 20.86
CA ASN A 359 10.20 -8.66 20.75
C ASN A 359 9.28 -9.82 20.30
N PRO A 360 9.43 -10.39 19.09
CA PRO A 360 10.38 -9.96 18.05
C PRO A 360 10.12 -8.52 17.57
N SER A 361 11.08 -7.95 16.83
CA SER A 361 10.98 -6.59 16.30
C SER A 361 10.11 -6.59 15.05
N TYR A 362 8.97 -5.91 15.06
CA TYR A 362 8.10 -5.78 13.87
C TYR A 362 7.37 -4.44 13.89
N SER A 363 7.23 -3.82 12.72
CA SER A 363 6.37 -2.64 12.55
C SER A 363 4.96 -3.05 12.13
N SER A 364 3.98 -2.16 12.26
CA SER A 364 2.62 -2.37 11.78
C SER A 364 2.01 -1.08 11.23
N VAL A 365 1.14 -1.16 10.23
CA VAL A 365 0.22 -0.06 9.91
C VAL A 365 -1.05 -0.27 10.70
N ASP A 366 -1.46 0.73 11.47
CA ASP A 366 -2.56 0.62 12.42
C ASP A 366 -3.64 1.67 12.10
N VAL A 367 -4.91 1.23 12.01
CA VAL A 367 -6.07 2.12 11.90
C VAL A 367 -6.83 2.12 13.23
N LEU A 368 -6.99 3.30 13.80
CA LEU A 368 -7.66 3.52 15.08
C LEU A 368 -8.93 4.34 14.91
N GLN A 369 -10.04 3.76 15.34
CA GLN A 369 -11.32 4.46 15.37
C GLN A 369 -11.37 5.45 16.53
N LEU A 370 -11.52 6.73 16.21
CA LEU A 370 -11.59 7.80 17.20
C LEU A 370 -12.88 7.67 18.05
N PRO A 371 -12.78 7.81 19.40
CA PRO A 371 -13.93 7.67 20.27
C PRO A 371 -14.81 8.94 20.23
N GLY A 372 -16.13 8.78 20.26
CA GLY A 372 -17.07 9.89 20.44
C GLY A 372 -17.73 10.36 19.15
N SER A 373 -17.93 11.67 19.01
CA SER A 373 -18.65 12.28 17.88
C SER A 373 -18.45 13.80 17.83
N ASN A 374 -18.46 14.40 16.64
CA ASN A 374 -18.33 15.85 16.42
C ASN A 374 -17.03 16.45 17.00
N GLY A 375 -15.87 15.83 16.73
CA GLY A 375 -14.57 16.29 17.23
C GLY A 375 -14.42 16.30 18.76
N GLN A 376 -15.16 15.45 19.48
CA GLN A 376 -15.13 15.36 20.95
C GLN A 376 -14.84 13.93 21.40
N TYR A 377 -13.80 13.78 22.23
CA TYR A 377 -13.20 12.49 22.56
C TYR A 377 -13.34 12.16 24.06
N PRO A 378 -14.37 11.42 24.47
CA PRO A 378 -14.62 11.14 25.87
C PRO A 378 -13.60 10.16 26.46
N LEU A 379 -13.07 10.51 27.64
CA LEU A 379 -12.26 9.62 28.47
C LEU A 379 -13.07 8.38 28.92
N LEU A 380 -12.38 7.24 28.97
CA LEU A 380 -12.85 6.01 29.58
C LEU A 380 -12.77 6.09 31.12
N SER A 381 -13.48 5.20 31.82
CA SER A 381 -13.60 5.23 33.29
C SER A 381 -12.30 4.98 34.08
N ASN A 382 -11.22 4.56 33.41
CA ASN A 382 -9.87 4.39 33.96
C ASN A 382 -8.97 5.64 33.81
N ASN A 383 -9.52 6.73 33.23
CA ASN A 383 -8.81 7.95 32.85
C ASN A 383 -7.86 7.79 31.65
N THR A 384 -8.17 6.91 30.68
CA THR A 384 -7.48 6.87 29.37
C THR A 384 -8.47 7.12 28.25
N TRP A 385 -7.99 7.49 27.05
CA TRP A 385 -8.84 7.45 25.86
C TRP A 385 -8.92 6.02 25.27
N GLY A 386 -9.90 5.81 24.39
CA GLY A 386 -9.98 4.66 23.50
C GLY A 386 -9.35 4.96 22.13
N PRO A 387 -9.38 4.00 21.19
CA PRO A 387 -10.00 2.69 21.32
C PRO A 387 -9.14 1.70 22.10
N GLN A 388 -9.73 0.60 22.57
CA GLN A 388 -9.00 -0.49 23.27
C GLN A 388 -8.50 -1.58 22.31
N GLN A 389 -9.04 -1.60 21.09
CA GLN A 389 -8.67 -2.47 19.99
C GLN A 389 -8.61 -1.62 18.73
N LEU A 390 -7.68 -1.92 17.83
CA LEU A 390 -7.59 -1.26 16.53
C LEU A 390 -8.77 -1.70 15.64
N ASN A 391 -9.18 -0.84 14.71
CA ASN A 391 -10.20 -1.16 13.70
C ASN A 391 -9.60 -2.11 12.64
N TRP A 392 -8.35 -1.85 12.24
CA TRP A 392 -7.55 -2.67 11.34
C TRP A 392 -6.07 -2.55 11.70
N SER A 393 -5.28 -3.58 11.41
CA SER A 393 -3.82 -3.55 11.58
C SER A 393 -3.19 -4.56 10.62
N TRP A 394 -2.08 -4.17 9.97
CA TRP A 394 -1.35 -5.03 9.03
C TRP A 394 0.16 -4.97 9.28
N ASN A 395 0.81 -6.12 9.06
CA ASN A 395 2.26 -6.29 9.12
C ASN A 395 2.66 -7.60 8.45
N ILE A 396 3.92 -7.71 8.04
CA ILE A 396 4.56 -8.94 7.58
C ILE A 396 5.69 -9.38 8.52
N GLY A 397 5.54 -9.14 9.82
CA GLY A 397 6.52 -9.50 10.84
C GLY A 397 7.84 -8.71 10.77
N GLU A 398 8.97 -9.40 10.97
CA GLU A 398 10.29 -8.77 11.04
C GLU A 398 10.77 -8.22 9.68
N ASP A 399 10.22 -8.72 8.56
CA ASP A 399 10.61 -8.35 7.19
C ASP A 399 10.25 -6.89 6.82
N MET A 400 9.31 -6.27 7.53
CA MET A 400 8.93 -4.85 7.42
C MET A 400 9.25 -4.09 8.72
N TYR A 401 10.22 -4.54 9.51
CA TYR A 401 10.63 -3.79 10.69
C TYR A 401 11.43 -2.55 10.28
N ALA A 402 10.81 -1.37 10.38
CA ALA A 402 11.44 -0.08 10.15
C ALA A 402 11.57 0.69 11.47
N GLN A 403 12.78 0.83 12.01
CA GLN A 403 13.00 1.43 13.34
C GLN A 403 12.76 2.96 13.43
N ALA A 404 12.59 3.63 12.29
CA ALA A 404 12.32 5.07 12.16
C ALA A 404 11.64 5.33 10.80
N VAL A 405 11.24 6.58 10.53
CA VAL A 405 10.54 7.01 9.30
C VAL A 405 9.31 6.14 9.02
N SER A 406 8.92 5.97 7.74
CA SER A 406 7.73 5.24 7.29
C SER A 406 6.42 6.02 7.43
N GLY A 407 5.40 5.57 6.70
CA GLY A 407 4.09 6.22 6.63
C GLY A 407 3.03 5.36 5.96
N ALA A 408 1.77 5.80 5.97
CA ALA A 408 0.65 5.05 5.42
C ALA A 408 -0.53 5.94 5.01
N GLU A 409 -1.18 5.59 3.90
CA GLU A 409 -2.35 6.28 3.34
C GLU A 409 -3.43 5.24 2.99
N ARG A 410 -4.69 5.46 3.41
CA ARG A 410 -5.85 4.66 2.95
C ARG A 410 -6.27 5.16 1.57
N LEU A 411 -6.38 4.30 0.57
CA LEU A 411 -6.70 4.67 -0.82
C LEU A 411 -8.21 4.63 -1.12
N PRO A 412 -8.68 5.30 -2.20
CA PRO A 412 -10.09 5.34 -2.61
C PRO A 412 -10.74 3.97 -2.84
N ASN A 413 -10.06 3.02 -3.48
CA ASN A 413 -10.57 1.65 -3.66
C ASN A 413 -10.71 0.86 -2.34
N GLY A 414 -10.12 1.35 -1.25
CA GLY A 414 -10.11 0.73 0.07
C GLY A 414 -8.79 0.11 0.49
N ASN A 415 -7.82 -0.02 -0.41
CA ASN A 415 -6.49 -0.54 -0.11
C ASN A 415 -5.66 0.47 0.73
N THR A 416 -4.45 0.09 1.11
CA THR A 416 -3.53 0.90 1.89
C THR A 416 -2.22 1.04 1.13
N LEU A 417 -1.82 2.27 0.80
CA LEU A 417 -0.43 2.55 0.44
C LEU A 417 0.39 2.55 1.74
N VAL A 418 1.45 1.75 1.78
CA VAL A 418 2.35 1.64 2.93
C VAL A 418 3.76 1.99 2.48
N THR A 419 4.40 2.92 3.17
CA THR A 419 5.82 3.25 2.98
C THR A 419 6.63 2.54 4.06
N ASP A 420 7.31 1.45 3.71
CA ASP A 420 8.38 0.85 4.52
C ASP A 420 9.67 1.65 4.29
N GLY A 421 9.78 2.73 5.07
CA GLY A 421 10.62 3.87 4.75
C GLY A 421 12.11 3.63 4.89
N THR A 422 12.56 2.79 5.84
CA THR A 422 13.99 2.47 5.96
C THR A 422 14.46 1.63 4.77
N HIS A 423 13.68 0.64 4.35
CA HIS A 423 13.98 -0.22 3.19
C HIS A 423 13.65 0.43 1.83
N GLY A 424 13.13 1.66 1.82
CA GLY A 424 12.73 2.35 0.58
C GLY A 424 11.65 1.59 -0.20
N THR A 425 10.86 0.75 0.45
CA THR A 425 9.87 -0.11 -0.20
C THR A 425 8.47 0.46 -0.01
N LEU A 426 7.69 0.50 -1.08
CA LEU A 426 6.30 0.92 -1.09
C LEU A 426 5.44 -0.31 -1.41
N TYR A 427 4.40 -0.52 -0.60
CA TYR A 427 3.41 -1.59 -0.82
C TYR A 427 2.04 -0.97 -1.05
N GLU A 428 1.22 -1.60 -1.88
CA GLU A 428 -0.23 -1.48 -1.78
C GLU A 428 -0.80 -2.78 -1.24
N VAL A 429 -1.65 -2.66 -0.23
CA VAL A 429 -2.20 -3.79 0.53
C VAL A 429 -3.71 -3.68 0.61
N ASP A 430 -4.42 -4.74 0.26
CA ASP A 430 -5.88 -4.77 0.39
C ASP A 430 -6.34 -4.84 1.86
N LEU A 431 -7.66 -4.78 2.10
CA LEU A 431 -8.21 -4.88 3.46
C LEU A 431 -8.09 -6.28 4.08
N SER A 432 -7.82 -7.32 3.29
CA SER A 432 -7.61 -8.70 3.78
C SER A 432 -6.16 -8.94 4.23
N GLY A 433 -5.21 -8.14 3.73
CA GLY A 433 -3.79 -8.14 4.05
C GLY A 433 -2.89 -8.64 2.90
N GLU A 434 -3.45 -8.89 1.72
CA GLU A 434 -2.71 -9.31 0.53
C GLU A 434 -2.00 -8.10 -0.12
N ILE A 435 -0.76 -8.30 -0.54
CA ILE A 435 0.02 -7.28 -1.26
C ILE A 435 -0.39 -7.33 -2.73
N VAL A 436 -0.95 -6.24 -3.23
CA VAL A 436 -1.44 -6.11 -4.61
C VAL A 436 -0.52 -5.26 -5.50
N TRP A 437 0.44 -4.56 -4.90
CA TRP A 437 1.50 -3.81 -5.58
C TRP A 437 2.74 -3.74 -4.69
N LYS A 438 3.93 -3.85 -5.28
CA LYS A 438 5.21 -3.64 -4.58
C LYS A 438 6.21 -2.90 -5.46
N TYR A 439 6.67 -1.75 -4.99
CA TYR A 439 7.70 -0.94 -5.62
C TYR A 439 8.87 -0.71 -4.66
N VAL A 440 10.10 -0.65 -5.18
CA VAL A 440 11.31 -0.40 -4.39
C VAL A 440 12.04 0.79 -4.98
N ASN A 441 12.20 1.87 -4.19
CA ASN A 441 12.81 3.12 -4.63
C ASN A 441 14.20 2.87 -5.26
N PRO A 442 14.42 3.21 -6.53
CA PRO A 442 15.70 3.01 -7.21
C PRO A 442 16.76 4.06 -6.87
N VAL A 443 16.44 5.10 -6.10
CA VAL A 443 17.33 6.24 -5.85
C VAL A 443 18.04 6.12 -4.49
N SER A 444 19.34 5.86 -4.55
CA SER A 444 20.24 5.74 -3.40
C SER A 444 21.06 7.01 -3.14
N ASN A 445 21.90 7.00 -2.10
CA ASN A 445 22.88 8.08 -1.88
C ASN A 445 24.07 8.10 -2.85
N GLN A 446 24.18 7.12 -3.75
CA GLN A 446 25.11 7.12 -4.89
C GLN A 446 24.43 7.54 -6.21
N GLY A 447 23.13 7.86 -6.16
CA GLY A 447 22.28 8.09 -7.33
C GLY A 447 21.38 6.89 -7.64
N THR A 448 20.83 6.89 -8.86
CA THR A 448 20.00 5.84 -9.43
C THR A 448 20.72 4.49 -9.51
N LEU A 449 20.04 3.43 -9.08
CA LEU A 449 20.45 2.04 -9.18
C LEU A 449 20.07 1.43 -10.54
N SER A 450 20.79 0.38 -10.95
CA SER A 450 20.44 -0.46 -12.11
C SER A 450 19.81 -1.77 -11.65
N GLN A 451 19.04 -2.43 -12.53
CA GLN A 451 18.55 -3.76 -12.22
C GLN A 451 19.69 -4.75 -11.97
N GLY A 452 19.57 -5.52 -10.88
CA GLY A 452 20.62 -6.42 -10.39
C GLY A 452 21.58 -5.80 -9.36
N ASP A 453 21.51 -4.49 -9.09
CA ASP A 453 22.28 -3.87 -8.01
C ASP A 453 21.79 -4.35 -6.62
N VAL A 454 22.74 -4.52 -5.69
CA VAL A 454 22.46 -4.92 -4.31
C VAL A 454 22.11 -3.69 -3.48
N ILE A 455 20.86 -3.61 -3.02
CA ILE A 455 20.41 -2.60 -2.06
C ILE A 455 21.00 -2.93 -0.68
N PRO A 456 21.76 -2.04 -0.03
CA PRO A 456 22.22 -2.25 1.34
C PRO A 456 21.06 -2.16 2.33
N ASP A 457 21.21 -2.82 3.48
CA ASP A 457 20.21 -2.78 4.56
C ASP A 457 19.84 -1.33 4.96
N GLY A 458 18.56 -1.03 4.76
CA GLY A 458 17.93 0.26 5.04
C GLY A 458 17.83 0.60 6.52
N ASN A 459 17.83 -0.41 7.39
CA ASN A 459 17.74 -0.23 8.83
C ASN A 459 19.04 0.29 9.47
N VAL A 460 20.11 0.51 8.71
CA VAL A 460 21.39 1.01 9.23
C VAL A 460 21.59 2.48 8.88
N ALA A 461 21.68 3.34 9.90
CA ALA A 461 21.93 4.77 9.72
C ALA A 461 23.23 5.02 8.93
N GLY A 462 23.12 5.76 7.82
CA GLY A 462 24.25 6.06 6.93
C GLY A 462 24.62 4.95 5.94
N SER A 463 23.76 3.93 5.75
CA SER A 463 23.90 2.97 4.66
C SER A 463 23.79 3.65 3.28
N LEU A 464 24.18 2.94 2.21
CA LEU A 464 23.93 3.37 0.82
C LEU A 464 22.52 2.94 0.35
N ALA A 465 21.58 2.78 1.27
CA ALA A 465 20.21 2.44 0.96
C ALA A 465 19.47 3.60 0.27
N ASN A 466 18.20 3.32 -0.01
CA ASN A 466 17.22 4.05 -0.78
C ASN A 466 16.04 4.58 0.10
N PRO A 467 16.24 5.07 1.33
CA PRO A 467 15.11 5.31 2.23
C PRO A 467 14.19 6.44 1.76
N VAL A 468 12.90 6.28 2.03
CA VAL A 468 11.80 7.22 1.74
C VAL A 468 11.11 7.54 3.06
N PHE A 469 10.64 8.77 3.26
CA PHE A 469 9.93 9.11 4.50
C PHE A 469 8.49 8.60 4.47
N LYS A 470 7.67 9.21 3.61
CA LYS A 470 6.31 8.82 3.24
C LYS A 470 6.11 9.04 1.74
N ALA A 471 5.19 8.29 1.15
CA ALA A 471 4.69 8.48 -0.21
C ALA A 471 3.19 8.78 -0.15
N ARG A 472 2.65 9.45 -1.17
CA ARG A 472 1.21 9.67 -1.35
C ARG A 472 0.77 9.29 -2.76
N ARG A 473 -0.45 8.76 -2.92
CA ARG A 473 -1.02 8.47 -4.25
C ARG A 473 -2.15 9.43 -4.59
N TYR A 474 -2.04 10.03 -5.77
CA TYR A 474 -3.01 10.99 -6.30
C TYR A 474 -3.82 10.31 -7.42
N ALA A 475 -5.14 10.44 -7.36
CA ALA A 475 -6.03 9.91 -8.39
C ALA A 475 -5.77 10.55 -9.77
N PRO A 476 -6.02 9.86 -10.90
CA PRO A 476 -5.76 10.40 -12.24
C PRO A 476 -6.54 11.68 -12.58
N ASP A 477 -7.65 11.96 -11.89
CA ASP A 477 -8.46 13.17 -12.04
C ASP A 477 -8.11 14.28 -11.04
N HIS A 478 -7.04 14.12 -10.25
CA HIS A 478 -6.58 15.13 -9.31
C HIS A 478 -6.21 16.45 -10.03
N PRO A 479 -6.67 17.63 -9.54
CA PRO A 479 -6.54 18.90 -10.27
C PRO A 479 -5.11 19.28 -10.69
N ALA A 480 -4.10 18.82 -9.95
CA ALA A 480 -2.68 19.03 -10.25
C ALA A 480 -2.27 18.61 -11.68
N PHE A 481 -2.96 17.61 -12.24
CA PHE A 481 -2.66 17.02 -13.55
C PHE A 481 -3.42 17.70 -14.70
N ALA A 482 -4.29 18.67 -14.40
CA ALA A 482 -5.00 19.44 -15.42
C ALA A 482 -4.01 20.20 -16.33
N ASP A 483 -4.18 20.02 -17.64
CA ASP A 483 -3.33 20.61 -18.69
C ASP A 483 -1.82 20.26 -18.58
N LYS A 484 -1.44 19.22 -17.83
CA LYS A 484 -0.07 18.69 -17.79
C LYS A 484 0.15 17.60 -18.84
N ASP A 485 1.41 17.35 -19.20
CA ASP A 485 1.79 16.13 -19.92
C ASP A 485 1.93 15.01 -18.89
N MET A 486 1.07 14.00 -19.01
CA MET A 486 1.02 12.81 -18.15
C MET A 486 1.45 11.55 -18.92
N THR A 487 2.14 11.72 -20.05
CA THR A 487 2.71 10.61 -20.82
C THR A 487 3.83 9.98 -19.99
N PRO A 488 3.77 8.67 -19.68
CA PRO A 488 4.87 7.99 -18.98
C PRO A 488 6.18 8.07 -19.77
N GLY A 489 7.25 8.42 -19.06
CA GLY A 489 8.63 8.32 -19.55
C GLY A 489 9.18 6.91 -19.38
N THR A 490 10.51 6.81 -19.24
CA THR A 490 11.16 5.56 -18.86
C THR A 490 11.00 5.31 -17.36
N TYR A 491 11.37 4.10 -16.92
CA TYR A 491 11.69 3.83 -15.52
C TYR A 491 12.78 4.77 -15.00
N ILE A 492 12.81 4.98 -13.67
CA ILE A 492 13.82 5.82 -13.02
C ILE A 492 15.16 5.07 -12.99
N GLU A 493 15.11 3.77 -12.66
CA GLU A 493 16.20 2.80 -12.76
C GLU A 493 16.63 2.50 -14.19
N THR A 494 17.85 2.00 -14.34
CA THR A 494 18.32 1.47 -15.63
C THR A 494 18.07 -0.04 -15.71
N PHE A 495 17.30 -0.46 -16.71
CA PHE A 495 17.10 -1.87 -17.09
C PHE A 495 17.63 -2.14 -18.51
N THR A 496 17.58 -3.39 -18.97
CA THR A 496 17.91 -3.77 -20.35
C THR A 496 16.67 -4.33 -21.01
N ASP A 497 16.13 -3.56 -21.95
CA ASP A 497 15.03 -3.95 -22.83
C ASP A 497 15.54 -4.94 -23.91
N LEU A 498 14.92 -6.13 -23.97
CA LEU A 498 15.23 -7.16 -24.95
C LEU A 498 14.44 -7.01 -26.26
N CYS A 499 13.32 -6.28 -26.25
CA CYS A 499 12.44 -6.02 -27.39
C CYS A 499 12.21 -4.50 -27.63
N PRO A 500 13.26 -3.66 -27.81
CA PRO A 500 13.16 -2.19 -27.83
C PRO A 500 12.48 -1.58 -29.08
N ASP A 501 11.92 -2.40 -29.95
CA ASP A 501 11.07 -2.00 -31.08
C ASP A 501 9.57 -2.38 -30.83
N GLU A 502 9.23 -2.80 -29.60
CA GLU A 502 7.94 -3.32 -29.16
C GLU A 502 7.37 -2.50 -27.98
N GLU A 503 6.04 -2.42 -27.86
CA GLU A 503 5.34 -1.75 -26.75
C GLU A 503 4.63 -2.84 -25.93
N ALA A 504 5.37 -3.52 -25.06
CA ALA A 504 4.90 -4.73 -24.39
C ALA A 504 3.92 -4.48 -23.22
N LEU A 505 4.02 -3.36 -22.51
CA LEU A 505 3.14 -3.07 -21.36
C LEU A 505 1.66 -2.94 -21.78
N PRO A 506 0.70 -3.48 -20.99
CA PRO A 506 0.85 -4.08 -19.65
C PRO A 506 1.04 -5.61 -19.66
N TRP A 507 1.56 -6.17 -20.75
CA TRP A 507 1.80 -7.61 -20.95
C TRP A 507 3.28 -8.02 -20.80
N ASP A 508 4.08 -7.16 -20.17
CA ASP A 508 5.47 -7.39 -19.77
C ASP A 508 5.49 -7.67 -18.25
N ARG A 509 5.19 -8.91 -17.90
CA ARG A 509 5.05 -9.36 -16.52
C ARG A 509 6.40 -9.62 -15.88
N ASP A 510 7.36 -10.18 -16.63
CA ASP A 510 8.69 -10.49 -16.11
C ASP A 510 9.67 -9.31 -16.16
N GLY A 511 9.39 -8.27 -16.95
CA GLY A 511 10.18 -7.04 -17.01
C GLY A 511 11.38 -7.10 -17.96
N ASP A 512 11.43 -8.03 -18.91
CA ASP A 512 12.48 -8.08 -19.93
C ASP A 512 12.23 -7.11 -21.12
N GLY A 513 11.01 -6.56 -21.23
CA GLY A 513 10.59 -5.61 -22.26
C GLY A 513 9.86 -6.21 -23.46
N CYS A 514 9.69 -7.53 -23.51
CA CYS A 514 8.93 -8.24 -24.53
C CYS A 514 7.49 -8.54 -24.06
N THR A 515 6.56 -8.72 -25.00
CA THR A 515 5.21 -9.25 -24.67
C THR A 515 5.33 -10.72 -24.28
N ASP A 516 4.77 -11.11 -23.13
CA ASP A 516 4.80 -12.48 -22.64
C ASP A 516 3.98 -13.46 -23.51
N ASP A 517 4.39 -14.73 -23.42
CA ASP A 517 3.70 -15.95 -23.87
C ASP A 517 3.66 -16.87 -22.64
N SER A 518 2.54 -16.79 -21.90
CA SER A 518 2.40 -17.34 -20.55
C SER A 518 2.40 -18.88 -20.50
N ASP A 519 2.02 -19.58 -21.57
CA ASP A 519 1.95 -21.05 -21.62
C ASP A 519 2.94 -21.72 -22.59
N ASN A 520 3.60 -20.92 -23.42
CA ASN A 520 4.68 -21.28 -24.35
C ASN A 520 4.19 -22.09 -25.57
N ASP A 521 2.98 -21.83 -26.07
CA ASP A 521 2.48 -22.37 -27.34
C ASP A 521 3.04 -21.64 -28.59
N GLY A 522 3.49 -20.39 -28.44
CA GLY A 522 3.96 -19.52 -29.52
C GLY A 522 3.02 -18.35 -29.89
N THR A 523 1.94 -18.17 -29.13
CA THR A 523 0.97 -17.08 -29.20
C THR A 523 1.13 -16.21 -27.96
N THR A 524 1.32 -14.89 -28.13
CA THR A 524 1.53 -14.01 -26.96
C THR A 524 0.20 -13.63 -26.28
N ASP A 525 0.24 -13.36 -24.97
CA ASP A 525 -0.91 -13.10 -24.09
C ASP A 525 -1.99 -12.11 -24.64
N PRO A 526 -1.68 -11.05 -25.44
CA PRO A 526 -2.70 -10.19 -26.03
C PRO A 526 -3.53 -10.85 -27.14
N PHE A 527 -3.02 -11.94 -27.72
CA PHE A 527 -3.59 -12.65 -28.86
C PHE A 527 -4.02 -14.09 -28.51
N ASP A 528 -3.52 -14.65 -27.40
CA ASP A 528 -3.92 -15.91 -26.78
C ASP A 528 -5.44 -15.92 -26.50
N ILE A 529 -6.17 -16.76 -27.24
CA ILE A 529 -7.63 -16.95 -27.12
C ILE A 529 -7.94 -17.95 -26.01
N CYS A 530 -7.03 -18.87 -25.70
CA CYS A 530 -7.24 -20.01 -24.83
C CYS A 530 -6.16 -20.27 -23.77
N GLN A 531 -5.94 -19.26 -22.92
CA GLN A 531 -5.02 -19.26 -21.78
C GLN A 531 -4.75 -20.63 -21.14
N GLY A 532 -3.53 -21.15 -21.36
CA GLY A 532 -3.05 -22.44 -20.84
C GLY A 532 -3.11 -23.60 -21.84
N HIS A 533 -3.43 -23.33 -23.10
CA HIS A 533 -3.63 -24.29 -24.18
C HIS A 533 -3.16 -23.73 -25.53
N ASP A 534 -2.69 -24.62 -26.42
CA ASP A 534 -2.15 -24.26 -27.74
C ASP A 534 -3.23 -23.72 -28.70
N ASP A 535 -3.19 -22.42 -28.96
CA ASP A 535 -4.12 -21.66 -29.82
C ASP A 535 -4.07 -22.10 -31.29
N THR A 536 -3.02 -22.85 -31.69
CA THR A 536 -2.89 -23.43 -33.03
C THR A 536 -3.60 -24.78 -33.19
N VAL A 537 -4.14 -25.33 -32.10
CA VAL A 537 -4.91 -26.58 -32.07
C VAL A 537 -6.41 -26.27 -32.14
N ASP A 538 -6.93 -26.36 -33.36
CA ASP A 538 -8.34 -26.25 -33.71
C ASP A 538 -8.67 -27.43 -34.65
N ILE A 539 -9.24 -28.50 -34.10
CA ILE A 539 -9.44 -29.79 -34.79
C ILE A 539 -10.59 -29.71 -35.79
N ASP A 540 -11.71 -29.10 -35.44
CA ASP A 540 -12.92 -29.03 -36.28
C ASP A 540 -12.99 -27.75 -37.15
N ASN A 541 -12.08 -26.80 -36.92
CA ASN A 541 -11.92 -25.54 -37.65
C ASN A 541 -13.09 -24.57 -37.42
N ASP A 542 -13.70 -24.59 -36.22
CA ASP A 542 -14.77 -23.66 -35.81
C ASP A 542 -14.25 -22.28 -35.36
N THR A 543 -12.93 -22.12 -35.22
CA THR A 543 -12.18 -20.92 -34.75
C THR A 543 -12.12 -20.71 -33.24
N VAL A 544 -12.59 -21.65 -32.43
CA VAL A 544 -12.30 -21.74 -30.99
C VAL A 544 -11.23 -22.82 -30.76
N PRO A 545 -10.08 -22.51 -30.15
CA PRO A 545 -9.06 -23.52 -29.85
C PRO A 545 -9.59 -24.64 -28.94
N ASP A 546 -9.21 -25.88 -29.23
CA ASP A 546 -9.70 -27.12 -28.60
C ASP A 546 -9.62 -27.10 -27.05
N GLY A 547 -8.66 -26.35 -26.49
CA GLY A 547 -8.50 -26.23 -25.03
C GLY A 547 -9.68 -25.55 -24.32
N CYS A 548 -10.37 -24.66 -25.04
CA CYS A 548 -11.45 -23.82 -24.55
C CYS A 548 -12.77 -24.10 -25.26
N ASP A 549 -12.73 -24.85 -26.36
CA ASP A 549 -13.93 -25.39 -26.94
C ASP A 549 -14.51 -26.55 -26.10
N SER A 550 -15.83 -26.60 -26.09
CA SER A 550 -16.64 -27.60 -25.37
C SER A 550 -17.40 -28.53 -26.32
N PHE A 551 -17.20 -28.42 -27.63
CA PHE A 551 -17.96 -29.09 -28.68
C PHE A 551 -17.13 -29.62 -29.86
N ILE A 552 -15.84 -29.95 -29.67
CA ILE A 552 -14.94 -30.46 -30.71
C ILE A 552 -15.64 -31.55 -31.55
N ASP A 553 -15.85 -31.30 -32.85
CA ASP A 553 -16.59 -32.12 -33.83
C ASP A 553 -15.68 -32.45 -35.03
N ALA A 554 -14.72 -33.37 -34.83
CA ALA A 554 -13.58 -33.57 -35.74
C ALA A 554 -13.93 -34.02 -37.17
N ASP A 555 -15.12 -34.60 -37.40
CA ASP A 555 -15.60 -34.98 -38.73
C ASP A 555 -16.75 -34.11 -39.27
N GLY A 556 -17.22 -33.12 -38.49
CA GLY A 556 -18.19 -32.11 -38.89
C GLY A 556 -19.61 -32.67 -39.05
N ASP A 557 -19.95 -33.64 -38.23
CA ASP A 557 -21.16 -34.46 -38.27
C ASP A 557 -22.34 -33.84 -37.51
N GLY A 558 -22.05 -33.06 -36.47
CA GLY A 558 -23.00 -32.52 -35.49
C GLY A 558 -23.00 -33.23 -34.13
N VAL A 559 -22.06 -34.13 -33.86
CA VAL A 559 -21.83 -34.83 -32.59
C VAL A 559 -20.37 -34.65 -32.19
N SER A 560 -20.14 -34.05 -31.03
CA SER A 560 -18.79 -33.87 -30.48
C SER A 560 -18.03 -35.20 -30.29
N ASP A 561 -16.73 -35.23 -30.51
CA ASP A 561 -15.80 -36.35 -30.28
C ASP A 561 -16.03 -37.11 -28.96
N ALA A 562 -16.37 -36.39 -27.89
CA ALA A 562 -16.63 -36.97 -26.56
C ALA A 562 -17.90 -37.84 -26.48
N ASN A 563 -18.79 -37.73 -27.47
CA ASN A 563 -20.05 -38.47 -27.62
C ASN A 563 -20.11 -39.30 -28.91
N ASP A 564 -19.11 -39.16 -29.79
CA ASP A 564 -18.98 -39.84 -31.08
C ASP A 564 -18.99 -41.38 -30.90
N ALA A 565 -19.94 -42.05 -31.56
CA ALA A 565 -20.05 -43.50 -31.57
C ALA A 565 -19.23 -44.16 -32.70
N CYS A 566 -18.71 -43.39 -33.65
CA CYS A 566 -17.92 -43.84 -34.78
C CYS A 566 -16.86 -42.84 -35.29
N GLU A 567 -15.77 -42.69 -34.53
CA GLU A 567 -14.57 -41.88 -34.81
C GLU A 567 -14.28 -41.66 -36.31
N GLY A 568 -14.60 -40.45 -36.79
CA GLY A 568 -14.34 -40.00 -38.16
C GLY A 568 -15.43 -40.31 -39.19
N TYR A 569 -16.64 -40.70 -38.75
CA TYR A 569 -17.79 -40.92 -39.62
C TYR A 569 -19.12 -40.56 -38.97
N ASN A 570 -19.92 -39.76 -39.69
CA ASN A 570 -21.25 -39.32 -39.29
C ASN A 570 -22.16 -40.36 -38.59
N ASP A 571 -22.34 -40.14 -37.28
CA ASP A 571 -23.12 -40.92 -36.32
C ASP A 571 -24.62 -41.02 -36.68
N SER A 572 -25.13 -40.05 -37.46
CA SER A 572 -26.52 -40.05 -37.91
C SER A 572 -26.79 -41.00 -39.09
N ILE A 573 -25.75 -41.60 -39.68
CA ILE A 573 -25.84 -42.56 -40.79
C ILE A 573 -25.73 -43.99 -40.25
N ASP A 574 -26.88 -44.59 -39.98
CA ASP A 574 -27.07 -46.02 -39.73
C ASP A 574 -28.11 -46.55 -40.75
N ALA A 575 -27.63 -47.28 -41.76
CA ALA A 575 -28.43 -47.67 -42.92
C ALA A 575 -29.26 -48.95 -42.72
N ASP A 576 -28.86 -49.84 -41.82
CA ASP A 576 -29.59 -51.08 -41.51
C ASP A 576 -30.35 -51.06 -40.17
N ALA A 577 -30.15 -49.99 -39.39
CA ALA A 577 -30.79 -49.65 -38.13
C ALA A 577 -30.44 -50.60 -36.96
N ASP A 578 -29.23 -51.16 -36.94
CA ASP A 578 -28.76 -52.03 -35.85
C ASP A 578 -28.19 -51.26 -34.63
N GLY A 579 -27.91 -49.96 -34.80
CA GLY A 579 -27.39 -49.07 -33.75
C GLY A 579 -25.87 -48.85 -33.78
N VAL A 580 -25.17 -49.31 -34.82
CA VAL A 580 -23.78 -48.97 -35.12
C VAL A 580 -23.73 -48.09 -36.39
N PRO A 581 -23.09 -46.91 -36.37
CA PRO A 581 -22.97 -46.07 -37.57
C PRO A 581 -22.19 -46.77 -38.70
N ASP A 582 -22.60 -46.49 -39.94
CA ASP A 582 -22.15 -47.16 -41.18
C ASP A 582 -20.60 -47.18 -41.35
N GLY A 583 -19.91 -46.18 -40.80
CA GLY A 583 -18.44 -46.07 -40.88
C GLY A 583 -17.68 -47.10 -40.06
N CYS A 584 -18.31 -47.59 -38.98
CA CYS A 584 -17.72 -48.51 -38.00
C CYS A 584 -18.40 -49.88 -37.98
N ASP A 585 -19.53 -50.01 -38.67
CA ASP A 585 -20.14 -51.31 -38.88
C ASP A 585 -19.34 -52.17 -39.88
N ALA A 586 -19.22 -53.46 -39.55
CA ALA A 586 -18.64 -54.48 -40.40
C ALA A 586 -19.61 -54.96 -41.51
N ALA A 587 -20.89 -54.58 -41.45
CA ALA A 587 -21.90 -54.98 -42.41
C ALA A 587 -22.93 -53.87 -42.77
N PRO A 588 -22.52 -52.63 -43.15
CA PRO A 588 -23.31 -51.36 -43.12
C PRO A 588 -24.45 -51.26 -44.14
N ASN A 589 -24.97 -52.40 -44.61
CA ASN A 589 -26.12 -52.56 -45.49
C ASN A 589 -26.94 -53.80 -45.07
N GLY A 590 -26.67 -54.38 -43.90
CA GLY A 590 -27.27 -55.59 -43.34
C GLY A 590 -27.03 -56.88 -44.12
N GLU A 591 -25.87 -57.53 -43.96
CA GLU A 591 -25.72 -59.01 -44.04
C GLU A 591 -24.30 -59.53 -43.74
N ALA A 592 -23.99 -59.80 -42.46
CA ALA A 592 -22.82 -60.61 -42.10
C ALA A 592 -23.10 -62.12 -42.29
N THR A 593 -22.92 -62.66 -43.51
CA THR A 593 -23.01 -64.13 -43.75
C THR A 593 -21.68 -64.79 -44.12
N ASN A 594 -21.22 -65.65 -43.22
CA ASN A 594 -20.09 -66.57 -43.38
C ASN A 594 -20.24 -67.52 -44.59
N SER A 595 -19.19 -67.66 -45.43
CA SER A 595 -18.94 -68.92 -46.13
C SER A 595 -17.47 -69.16 -46.56
N THR A 596 -16.74 -69.90 -45.70
CA THR A 596 -15.84 -71.03 -46.03
C THR A 596 -14.90 -71.01 -47.26
N GLU A 597 -13.60 -71.14 -46.94
CA GLU A 597 -12.64 -72.13 -47.48
C GLU A 597 -12.78 -72.68 -48.92
N ASN A 598 -11.72 -72.56 -49.75
CA ASN A 598 -10.78 -73.68 -49.99
C ASN A 598 -9.57 -73.35 -50.90
N ASN A 599 -8.36 -73.50 -50.33
CA ASN A 599 -7.28 -74.39 -50.80
C ASN A 599 -6.71 -74.28 -52.25
N THR A 600 -5.38 -74.14 -52.41
CA THR A 600 -4.48 -75.18 -53.00
C THR A 600 -2.99 -74.80 -52.85
N GLN A 601 -2.14 -75.79 -52.57
CA GLN A 601 -0.69 -75.74 -52.36
C GLN A 601 0.16 -75.54 -53.63
N THR A 602 1.45 -75.15 -53.47
CA THR A 602 2.58 -75.83 -54.14
C THR A 602 3.93 -75.57 -53.43
N ASN A 603 5.02 -76.20 -53.88
CA ASN A 603 6.08 -76.75 -53.02
C ASN A 603 7.52 -76.20 -53.26
N GLN A 604 8.40 -76.44 -52.26
CA GLN A 604 9.87 -76.67 -52.33
C GLN A 604 10.92 -75.53 -52.36
N SER A 605 11.52 -75.32 -51.16
CA SER A 605 12.96 -75.41 -50.79
C SER A 605 14.06 -74.56 -51.43
N VAL A 606 14.99 -74.04 -50.59
CA VAL A 606 16.45 -74.37 -50.58
C VAL A 606 17.10 -74.01 -49.21
N ASP A 607 17.86 -74.98 -48.66
CA ASP A 607 18.98 -74.98 -47.68
C ASP A 607 19.04 -74.21 -46.31
N ASN A 608 19.35 -75.02 -45.26
CA ASN A 608 20.40 -74.91 -44.21
C ASN A 608 20.64 -73.60 -43.43
N SER A 609 20.89 -73.60 -42.10
CA SER A 609 21.13 -74.70 -41.14
C SER A 609 20.91 -74.27 -39.67
N THR A 610 20.59 -75.26 -38.82
CA THR A 610 20.87 -75.43 -37.36
C THR A 610 21.85 -74.44 -36.69
N GLU A 611 21.72 -74.06 -35.40
CA GLU A 611 21.04 -74.70 -34.25
C GLU A 611 20.82 -73.75 -33.04
N ASN A 612 19.85 -74.09 -32.16
CA ASN A 612 19.65 -73.79 -30.72
C ASN A 612 20.19 -72.48 -30.07
N ASN A 613 19.42 -71.60 -29.39
CA ASN A 613 18.28 -71.68 -28.45
C ASN A 613 18.65 -71.50 -26.94
N THR A 614 17.91 -70.60 -26.29
CA THR A 614 17.68 -70.39 -24.84
C THR A 614 18.76 -69.78 -23.90
N GLN A 615 18.28 -68.75 -23.19
CA GLN A 615 18.68 -68.14 -21.91
C GLN A 615 19.39 -69.04 -20.87
N THR A 616 20.27 -68.47 -20.02
CA THR A 616 20.04 -68.34 -18.56
C THR A 616 21.09 -67.49 -17.79
N ASN A 617 20.68 -67.06 -16.60
CA ASN A 617 21.26 -66.15 -15.58
C ASN A 617 22.69 -66.39 -15.02
N GLN A 618 23.22 -65.33 -14.36
CA GLN A 618 24.17 -65.29 -13.21
C GLN A 618 25.64 -65.73 -13.47
N SER A 619 26.72 -65.24 -12.80
CA SER A 619 26.92 -64.24 -11.71
C SER A 619 28.44 -64.03 -11.41
N VAL A 620 28.79 -63.11 -10.47
CA VAL A 620 30.04 -63.01 -9.64
C VAL A 620 31.22 -62.13 -10.13
N ASP A 621 31.61 -61.17 -9.27
CA ASP A 621 32.90 -60.55 -8.84
C ASP A 621 34.18 -60.62 -9.73
N ASN A 622 35.22 -59.77 -9.61
CA ASN A 622 35.72 -58.99 -8.46
C ASN A 622 36.82 -57.96 -8.87
N SER A 623 37.05 -56.88 -8.07
CA SER A 623 38.36 -56.15 -7.89
C SER A 623 39.06 -55.48 -9.11
N THR A 624 39.84 -54.37 -9.07
CA THR A 624 40.45 -53.52 -8.01
C THR A 624 40.92 -52.17 -8.60
N GLU A 625 41.03 -51.09 -7.79
CA GLU A 625 41.97 -49.92 -7.86
C GLU A 625 42.21 -49.17 -9.22
N ASN A 626 42.09 -47.83 -9.34
CA ASN A 626 42.89 -46.85 -8.58
C ASN A 626 42.41 -45.37 -8.69
N ASN A 627 42.30 -44.74 -7.51
CA ASN A 627 42.47 -43.35 -7.08
C ASN A 627 42.73 -42.15 -8.07
N THR A 628 41.98 -41.05 -7.89
CA THR A 628 42.40 -39.66 -7.49
C THR A 628 41.38 -38.60 -7.99
N ASN A 629 41.13 -37.45 -7.34
CA ASN A 629 41.18 -37.03 -5.92
C ASN A 629 40.41 -35.69 -5.81
N VAL A 630 39.42 -35.55 -4.91
CA VAL A 630 38.76 -34.26 -4.61
C VAL A 630 38.69 -34.11 -3.08
N SER A 631 39.07 -32.95 -2.57
CA SER A 631 39.25 -32.72 -1.14
C SER A 631 38.14 -31.85 -0.54
N GLN A 632 37.48 -32.34 0.50
CA GLN A 632 36.86 -31.49 1.54
C GLN A 632 37.90 -31.12 2.62
N PRO A 633 37.51 -30.29 3.60
CA PRO A 633 37.82 -30.62 4.99
C PRO A 633 36.59 -30.62 5.91
N SER A 634 36.76 -31.27 7.05
CA SER A 634 35.74 -31.66 8.02
C SER A 634 35.95 -31.07 9.43
N GLU A 635 34.89 -31.03 10.23
CA GLU A 635 34.90 -30.87 11.69
C GLU A 635 35.27 -32.20 12.44
N PRO A 636 35.29 -32.27 13.80
CA PRO A 636 35.91 -31.38 14.82
C PRO A 636 36.70 -32.19 15.89
N ASN A 637 36.88 -31.62 17.11
CA ASN A 637 36.95 -32.23 18.49
C ASN A 637 38.15 -31.70 19.37
N PRO A 638 38.27 -31.97 20.70
CA PRO A 638 37.81 -31.10 21.81
C PRO A 638 38.88 -30.75 22.90
N LEU A 639 38.50 -30.02 23.97
CA LEU A 639 38.71 -30.38 25.41
C LEU A 639 38.42 -29.25 26.47
N ASN A 640 37.64 -29.60 27.52
CA ASN A 640 37.77 -29.27 28.98
C ASN A 640 38.02 -27.81 29.48
N GLU A 641 37.47 -27.26 30.59
CA GLU A 641 36.63 -27.68 31.76
C GLU A 641 35.68 -26.49 32.16
N THR A 642 34.88 -26.43 33.24
CA THR A 642 34.65 -27.23 34.48
C THR A 642 33.18 -27.07 34.96
N GLU A 643 32.75 -27.75 36.03
CA GLU A 643 31.36 -27.76 36.56
C GLU A 643 31.09 -26.80 37.74
N SER A 644 29.82 -26.44 37.97
CA SER A 644 29.16 -26.78 39.25
C SER A 644 27.63 -26.87 39.12
N THR A 645 27.05 -27.89 39.79
CA THR A 645 25.62 -28.28 39.82
C THR A 645 24.88 -27.61 41.02
N VAL A 646 23.54 -27.58 41.19
CA VAL A 646 22.59 -28.71 41.40
C VAL A 646 21.12 -28.24 41.31
N ASN A 647 20.37 -28.82 40.37
CA ASN A 647 19.06 -29.53 40.51
C ASN A 647 17.92 -29.01 41.45
N THR A 648 16.68 -28.93 40.94
CA THR A 648 15.58 -29.87 41.34
C THR A 648 14.29 -29.77 40.50
N ASP A 649 13.63 -30.92 40.32
CA ASP A 649 12.35 -31.17 39.63
C ASP A 649 11.15 -30.29 40.02
N SER A 650 10.22 -30.10 39.07
CA SER A 650 8.85 -30.62 39.25
C SER A 650 8.16 -30.90 37.90
N THR A 651 7.34 -31.96 37.88
CA THR A 651 6.65 -32.49 36.70
C THR A 651 5.12 -32.38 36.83
N SER A 652 4.40 -32.72 35.74
CA SER A 652 2.93 -32.74 35.55
C SER A 652 2.27 -31.38 35.21
N GLY A 653 1.34 -31.30 34.27
CA GLY A 653 0.89 -32.33 33.31
C GLY A 653 -0.17 -31.77 32.34
N LYS A 654 -0.11 -32.17 31.07
CA LYS A 654 -1.13 -31.89 30.04
C LYS A 654 -1.88 -33.18 29.68
N PRO A 655 -3.20 -33.11 29.47
CA PRO A 655 -3.91 -34.00 28.56
C PRO A 655 -4.20 -33.28 27.24
N ASP A 656 -3.87 -33.92 26.12
CA ASP A 656 -4.46 -33.60 24.81
C ASP A 656 -5.86 -34.23 24.72
N VAL A 657 -6.79 -33.56 24.04
CA VAL A 657 -7.84 -34.22 23.22
C VAL A 657 -8.45 -33.24 22.21
N ASP A 658 -8.16 -33.55 20.95
CA ASP A 658 -9.03 -33.61 19.77
C ASP A 658 -9.87 -32.40 19.30
N ALA A 659 -9.65 -32.11 18.01
CA ALA A 659 -10.54 -31.33 17.15
C ALA A 659 -11.81 -32.12 16.79
N ALA A 660 -12.91 -31.39 16.55
CA ALA A 660 -14.11 -31.92 15.92
C ALA A 660 -14.65 -30.93 14.87
N THR A 661 -14.46 -31.27 13.60
CA THR A 661 -15.14 -30.66 12.46
C THR A 661 -16.64 -30.92 12.53
N LEU A 662 -17.47 -29.95 12.12
CA LEU A 662 -18.86 -30.19 11.76
C LEU A 662 -19.34 -29.17 10.71
N SER A 663 -19.22 -29.58 9.44
CA SER A 663 -19.97 -29.00 8.32
C SER A 663 -21.39 -29.55 8.32
N THR A 664 -22.40 -28.72 8.05
CA THR A 664 -23.37 -28.93 6.95
C THR A 664 -24.44 -27.82 6.92
N ALA A 665 -24.90 -27.51 5.71
CA ALA A 665 -25.90 -26.47 5.45
C ALA A 665 -27.33 -27.02 5.35
N ALA A 666 -28.31 -26.10 5.37
CA ALA A 666 -29.40 -25.96 4.37
C ALA A 666 -30.84 -25.79 4.90
N LEU A 667 -31.61 -25.03 4.09
CA LEU A 667 -33.07 -25.01 3.91
C LEU A 667 -33.97 -24.17 4.87
N LEU A 668 -34.16 -22.91 4.45
CA LEU A 668 -35.44 -22.33 3.98
C LEU A 668 -36.73 -22.64 4.77
N PHE A 669 -37.37 -21.59 5.31
CA PHE A 669 -38.84 -21.46 5.26
C PHE A 669 -39.33 -19.99 5.23
N LEU A 670 -39.85 -19.60 4.05
CA LEU A 670 -40.84 -18.56 3.72
C LEU A 670 -41.21 -17.45 4.74
N GLY A 671 -41.02 -16.19 4.32
CA GLY A 671 -41.66 -15.00 4.90
C GLY A 671 -42.13 -14.00 3.84
N ILE A 672 -43.33 -14.20 3.26
CA ILE A 672 -43.97 -13.24 2.34
C ILE A 672 -44.93 -12.33 3.13
N CYS A 673 -44.70 -11.00 3.14
CA CYS A 673 -45.70 -9.91 3.02
C CYS A 673 -45.07 -8.52 3.32
N GLY A 674 -45.34 -7.50 2.49
CA GLY A 674 -45.04 -6.09 2.81
C GLY A 674 -44.36 -5.24 1.71
N LEU A 675 -44.89 -5.21 0.49
CA LEU A 675 -45.60 -4.01 -0.06
C LEU A 675 -44.81 -2.67 -0.11
N LEU A 676 -44.32 -2.35 -1.32
CA LEU A 676 -44.33 -1.05 -2.00
C LEU A 676 -44.55 0.23 -1.13
N TYR A 677 -43.45 0.82 -0.66
CA TYR A 677 -43.26 2.23 -0.28
C TYR A 677 -41.72 2.38 -0.24
N PHE A 678 -41.01 3.17 -1.06
CA PHE A 678 -41.27 4.52 -1.57
C PHE A 678 -40.80 4.69 -3.03
N ALA A 679 -41.62 5.32 -3.85
CA ALA A 679 -41.17 6.04 -5.04
C ALA A 679 -41.86 7.40 -5.06
N GLY A 680 -41.19 8.44 -4.56
CA GLY A 680 -41.76 9.79 -4.49
C GLY A 680 -41.04 10.73 -3.52
N THR A 681 -40.74 11.92 -4.02
CA THR A 681 -39.98 13.02 -3.38
C THR A 681 -38.46 12.75 -3.26
N SER A 682 -37.56 13.72 -3.47
CA SER A 682 -37.76 15.17 -3.59
C SER A 682 -37.22 15.77 -4.91
N LEU A 683 -37.81 16.88 -5.35
CA LEU A 683 -37.51 17.54 -6.62
C LEU A 683 -37.50 19.07 -6.39
N TRP A 684 -36.51 19.56 -5.63
CA TRP A 684 -36.38 20.99 -5.30
C TRP A 684 -34.98 21.51 -5.63
N LYS A 685 -34.94 22.52 -6.50
CA LYS A 685 -33.71 23.18 -6.98
C LYS A 685 -33.08 24.05 -5.88
N LYS A 686 -31.75 24.07 -5.81
CA LYS A 686 -31.00 25.21 -5.24
C LYS A 686 -31.26 26.47 -6.11
N PRO A 687 -31.42 27.67 -5.54
CA PRO A 687 -31.51 28.90 -6.30
C PRO A 687 -30.13 29.47 -6.63
N ASN A 688 -29.89 29.83 -7.90
CA ASN A 688 -28.81 30.76 -8.24
C ASN A 688 -29.14 32.16 -7.69
N VAL A 689 -28.12 32.86 -7.22
CA VAL A 689 -28.19 34.30 -6.94
C VAL A 689 -27.41 35.01 -8.05
N ASP A 690 -28.14 35.64 -8.98
CA ASP A 690 -27.53 36.49 -10.00
C ASP A 690 -26.99 37.79 -9.37
N ALA A 691 -25.78 38.19 -9.78
CA ALA A 691 -25.20 39.47 -9.42
C ALA A 691 -25.98 40.63 -10.10
N ALA A 692 -26.71 41.41 -9.30
CA ALA A 692 -27.45 42.56 -9.80
C ALA A 692 -26.59 43.84 -9.77
N SER A 693 -26.35 44.41 -10.95
CA SER A 693 -25.72 45.72 -11.14
C SER A 693 -26.46 46.84 -10.42
N MET A 694 -25.76 47.71 -9.69
CA MET A 694 -26.25 49.04 -9.33
C MET A 694 -25.28 50.13 -9.76
N GLU A 695 -25.69 50.92 -10.75
CA GLU A 695 -25.02 52.14 -11.19
C GLU A 695 -26.00 53.32 -11.03
N LYS A 696 -25.72 54.25 -10.09
CA LYS A 696 -25.75 55.72 -10.30
C LYS A 696 -25.67 56.56 -9.03
N HIS A 697 -24.78 57.56 -9.11
CA HIS A 697 -24.80 58.90 -8.48
C HIS A 697 -25.00 59.00 -6.94
N ASP A 698 -24.31 59.89 -6.23
CA ASP A 698 -24.01 61.27 -6.63
C ASP A 698 -22.88 61.91 -5.77
N LYS A 699 -22.20 62.91 -6.35
CA LYS A 699 -21.41 64.00 -5.72
C LYS A 699 -20.05 63.77 -5.04
N ASP A 700 -19.05 64.42 -5.66
CA ASP A 700 -17.90 65.06 -5.01
C ASP A 700 -18.31 66.07 -3.91
N VAL A 701 -17.43 66.31 -2.93
CA VAL A 701 -16.96 67.65 -2.46
C VAL A 701 -15.69 67.46 -1.61
N GLU A 702 -14.79 68.44 -1.69
CA GLU A 702 -13.41 68.50 -1.16
C GLU A 702 -13.27 68.77 0.36
N GLU A 703 -12.02 68.72 0.83
CA GLU A 703 -11.45 69.42 2.01
C GLU A 703 -12.04 69.19 3.42
N LYS A 704 -11.39 68.34 4.24
CA LYS A 704 -10.29 68.77 5.15
C LYS A 704 -9.64 67.67 5.97
#